data_AF-A0A373G6K6-F1
#
_entry.id   AF-A0A373G6K6-F1
#
_cell.length_a   1.000
_cell.length_b   1.000
_cell.length_c   1.000
_cell.angle_alpha   90.00
_cell.angle_beta   90.00
_cell.angle_gamma   90.00
#
_symmetry.space_group_name_H-M   'P 1'
#
loop_
_entity.id
_entity.type
_entity.pdbx_description
1 polymer ?
#
loop_
_entity_poly.entity_id
_entity_poly.type
_entity_poly.pdbx_seq_one_letter_code
_entity_poly.pdbx_strand_id
1 'polypeptide(L)'
;MKKLWYVCMLLTVCLVGCNKTDDLWDDVNDLKTRVTALEKTVQDLNWNIEAVRELCKEGATITDIELKDGIYTITLSNGKTLKLVEETGAGALIPQMGIDNDGYWTVSYDNGSTFTQLKDKSGNPIKATAENGKTPLFQIDAATGYWQVSYDGSTYENVKDSAGNPVKATDGEAVKDKFFNSVEKVGNNFNIELRDGTKLSIPIISNFYCKFDESIVGIQRIAAGSTKDFIVHMKGVESYIITAPEGWEATLSEPSADNDEGTLTIKAPATAKTLSRAVADNTKDVSILATSGAYAAIAKIQVELGEAETRIDYKAKFDNGESITIGDITFDKNTYPDAEVVELDGTEPELDSYINNSKKVKILFLTGNNDFTTINPVNLNNTIIIIGKYSDSKPVIKPSRVWKTVSGNIFIKNIHLDMSSFTTDGQYFNNSNTSSATDFTALIIDECKISDVKNPIYQDTAKDNLNGINTIIINRTRIMVNADNKALIHLYTTKNLAPYKKFAFTNNIVYSKTPYVGQILNWGLQTDFTEGNLTAIISNNTVINIAGNNPYFRHNKGSLTMTKNIFYVDSSFAKNSNLYTYVGNDTHPVSVTTVDVKDNIVYGLTSNSKWYNYHSNCDASAKVDPYVLTPHATAPLTITDVENGIFVLATDMDGYGANIE
;
A
#
# COMPACT_ATOMS: atom_id res chain seq x y z
N MET A 1 1.55 -22.31 -10.47
CA MET A 1 1.96 -23.65 -10.00
C MET A 1 2.67 -24.41 -11.11
N LYS A 2 4.00 -24.26 -11.26
CA LYS A 2 4.80 -25.02 -12.26
C LYS A 2 6.11 -25.59 -11.66
N LYS A 3 6.28 -25.53 -10.34
CA LYS A 3 7.48 -26.03 -9.64
C LYS A 3 7.38 -27.51 -9.22
N LEU A 4 6.31 -28.22 -9.58
CA LEU A 4 6.08 -29.60 -9.13
C LEU A 4 6.25 -30.66 -10.23
N TRP A 5 6.65 -30.30 -11.45
CA TRP A 5 6.68 -31.25 -12.57
C TRP A 5 8.02 -31.98 -12.74
N TYR A 6 9.12 -31.46 -12.19
CA TYR A 6 10.45 -32.06 -12.42
C TYR A 6 10.83 -33.20 -11.46
N VAL A 7 10.05 -33.43 -10.40
CA VAL A 7 10.28 -34.56 -9.48
C VAL A 7 9.74 -35.88 -10.07
N CYS A 8 8.88 -35.84 -11.11
CA CYS A 8 8.25 -37.04 -11.66
C CYS A 8 8.96 -37.68 -12.87
N MET A 9 10.05 -37.12 -13.38
CA MET A 9 10.76 -37.66 -14.56
C MET A 9 12.06 -38.42 -14.23
N LEU A 10 12.21 -38.87 -12.98
CA LEU A 10 13.30 -39.74 -12.52
C LEU A 10 12.80 -41.03 -11.85
N LEU A 11 11.52 -41.35 -12.02
CA LEU A 11 10.85 -42.51 -11.43
C LEU A 11 10.44 -43.54 -12.49
N THR A 12 11.38 -43.91 -13.36
CA THR A 12 11.19 -45.06 -14.27
C THR A 12 12.48 -45.83 -14.51
N VAL A 13 13.16 -46.21 -13.43
CA VAL A 13 14.00 -47.42 -13.42
C VAL A 13 13.63 -48.20 -12.16
N CYS A 14 12.84 -49.26 -12.35
CA CYS A 14 12.41 -50.14 -11.27
C CYS A 14 13.60 -50.89 -10.66
N LEU A 15 13.64 -50.90 -9.32
CA LEU A 15 13.87 -52.06 -8.46
C LEU A 15 14.87 -53.12 -8.97
N VAL A 16 16.17 -52.86 -8.84
CA VAL A 16 17.14 -53.89 -8.44
C VAL A 16 18.25 -53.23 -7.61
N GLY A 17 18.36 -53.59 -6.33
CA GLY A 17 19.51 -53.27 -5.48
C GLY A 17 19.23 -52.33 -4.31
N CYS A 18 18.88 -52.90 -3.16
CA CYS A 18 19.20 -52.27 -1.87
C CYS A 18 20.72 -52.03 -1.79
N ASN A 19 21.09 -50.87 -1.24
CA ASN A 19 22.44 -50.36 -0.88
C ASN A 19 22.92 -49.09 -1.62
N LYS A 20 22.03 -48.20 -2.11
CA LYS A 20 22.43 -46.85 -2.61
C LYS A 20 21.38 -45.74 -2.43
N THR A 21 20.38 -45.91 -1.55
CA THR A 21 19.42 -44.83 -1.27
C THR A 21 20.04 -43.68 -0.49
N ASP A 22 21.03 -43.97 0.35
CA ASP A 22 21.73 -42.96 1.16
C ASP A 22 22.65 -42.11 0.26
N ASP A 23 23.41 -42.75 -0.66
CA ASP A 23 24.23 -42.06 -1.68
C ASP A 23 23.42 -41.07 -2.53
N LEU A 24 22.18 -41.44 -2.92
CA LEU A 24 21.31 -40.56 -3.70
C LEU A 24 20.79 -39.38 -2.88
N TRP A 25 20.60 -39.56 -1.58
CA TRP A 25 20.14 -38.50 -0.70
C TRP A 25 21.26 -37.52 -0.38
N ASP A 26 22.49 -38.01 -0.23
CA ASP A 26 23.70 -37.20 -0.10
C ASP A 26 23.99 -36.42 -1.40
N ASP A 27 23.87 -37.04 -2.57
CA ASP A 27 24.03 -36.37 -3.87
C ASP A 27 22.98 -35.27 -4.08
N VAL A 28 21.71 -35.51 -3.67
CA VAL A 28 20.64 -34.52 -3.76
C VAL A 28 20.87 -33.35 -2.79
N ASN A 29 21.35 -33.63 -1.57
CA ASN A 29 21.69 -32.60 -0.59
C ASN A 29 22.93 -31.79 -1.01
N ASP A 30 23.94 -32.43 -1.63
CA ASP A 30 25.08 -31.75 -2.25
C ASP A 30 24.62 -30.83 -3.38
N LEU A 31 23.77 -31.33 -4.30
CA LEU A 31 23.21 -30.52 -5.39
C LEU A 31 22.44 -29.30 -4.85
N LYS A 32 21.60 -29.50 -3.83
CA LYS A 32 20.83 -28.42 -3.19
C LYS A 32 21.75 -27.37 -2.56
N THR A 33 22.83 -27.81 -1.91
CA THR A 33 23.83 -26.94 -1.31
C THR A 33 24.57 -26.12 -2.39
N ARG A 34 24.96 -26.76 -3.48
CA ARG A 34 25.62 -26.11 -4.62
C ARG A 34 24.72 -25.12 -5.36
N VAL A 35 23.44 -25.46 -5.57
CA VAL A 35 22.45 -24.53 -6.16
C VAL A 35 22.28 -23.30 -5.26
N THR A 36 22.14 -23.50 -3.95
CA THR A 36 22.02 -22.39 -2.99
C THR A 36 23.27 -21.48 -3.00
N ALA A 37 24.46 -22.08 -3.10
CA ALA A 37 25.73 -21.34 -3.19
C ALA A 37 25.86 -20.55 -4.51
N LEU A 38 25.38 -21.12 -5.62
CA LEU A 38 25.35 -20.45 -6.93
C LEU A 38 24.35 -19.29 -6.96
N GLU A 39 23.14 -19.46 -6.40
CA GLU A 39 22.15 -18.38 -6.27
C GLU A 39 22.70 -17.20 -5.45
N LYS A 40 23.37 -17.50 -4.32
CA LYS A 40 24.05 -16.49 -3.51
C LYS A 40 25.18 -15.80 -4.29
N THR A 41 25.97 -16.55 -5.05
CA THR A 41 27.08 -15.99 -5.85
C THR A 41 26.60 -15.06 -6.95
N VAL A 42 25.47 -15.39 -7.61
CA VAL A 42 24.82 -14.50 -8.59
C VAL A 42 24.40 -13.19 -7.93
N GLN A 43 23.79 -13.27 -6.74
CA GLN A 43 23.38 -12.08 -5.98
C GLN A 43 24.59 -11.23 -5.56
N ASP A 44 25.61 -11.85 -4.96
CA ASP A 44 26.83 -11.18 -4.52
C ASP A 44 27.54 -10.49 -5.69
N LEU A 45 27.61 -11.14 -6.87
CA LEU A 45 28.16 -10.56 -8.10
C LEU A 45 27.37 -9.31 -8.54
N ASN A 46 26.04 -9.40 -8.58
CA ASN A 46 25.20 -8.29 -9.02
C ASN A 46 25.25 -7.10 -8.05
N TRP A 47 25.31 -7.36 -6.73
CA TRP A 47 25.55 -6.31 -5.73
C TRP A 47 26.90 -5.63 -5.95
N ASN A 48 27.97 -6.40 -6.18
CA ASN A 48 29.30 -5.86 -6.44
C ASN A 48 29.35 -5.01 -7.71
N ILE A 49 28.71 -5.43 -8.80
CA ILE A 49 28.63 -4.67 -10.05
C ILE A 49 27.95 -3.32 -9.81
N GLU A 50 26.82 -3.31 -9.09
CA GLU A 50 26.14 -2.07 -8.75
C GLU A 50 27.01 -1.18 -7.86
N ALA A 51 27.65 -1.74 -6.84
CA ALA A 51 28.50 -0.98 -5.94
C ALA A 51 29.67 -0.32 -6.68
N VAL A 52 30.40 -1.07 -7.49
CA VAL A 52 31.51 -0.56 -8.31
C VAL A 52 31.02 0.53 -9.26
N ARG A 53 29.87 0.33 -9.93
CA ARG A 53 29.29 1.34 -10.83
C ARG A 53 29.09 2.68 -10.12
N GLU A 54 28.43 2.64 -8.97
CA GLU A 54 28.05 3.84 -8.23
C GLU A 54 29.26 4.54 -7.61
N LEU A 55 30.24 3.77 -7.12
CA LEU A 55 31.48 4.29 -6.55
C LEU A 55 32.44 4.86 -7.60
N CYS A 56 32.35 4.42 -8.85
CA CYS A 56 33.12 4.96 -9.97
C CYS A 56 32.57 6.26 -10.56
N LYS A 57 31.39 6.73 -10.12
CA LYS A 57 30.84 8.02 -10.58
C LYS A 57 31.68 9.16 -10.02
N GLU A 58 32.02 10.12 -10.87
CA GLU A 58 32.74 11.32 -10.44
C GLU A 58 31.98 12.04 -9.32
N GLY A 59 32.69 12.36 -8.23
CA GLY A 59 32.11 13.05 -7.07
C GLY A 59 31.37 12.13 -6.07
N ALA A 60 31.34 10.81 -6.27
CA ALA A 60 30.80 9.90 -5.26
C ALA A 60 31.56 10.03 -3.93
N THR A 61 30.81 10.16 -2.83
CA THR A 61 31.34 10.20 -1.46
C THR A 61 30.50 9.31 -0.56
N ILE A 62 31.13 8.77 0.48
CA ILE A 62 30.51 7.82 1.40
C ILE A 62 30.23 8.53 2.72
N THR A 63 29.04 8.40 3.28
CA THR A 63 28.71 8.93 4.61
C THR A 63 28.96 7.91 5.70
N ASP A 64 28.73 6.62 5.41
CA ASP A 64 28.88 5.54 6.37
C ASP A 64 29.23 4.19 5.72
N ILE A 65 29.93 3.34 6.48
CA ILE A 65 30.28 1.97 6.09
C ILE A 65 30.15 1.06 7.29
N GLU A 66 29.33 0.02 7.16
CA GLU A 66 29.19 -1.06 8.13
C GLU A 66 29.64 -2.39 7.50
N LEU A 67 30.50 -3.16 8.19
CA LEU A 67 30.85 -4.52 7.80
C LEU A 67 30.17 -5.50 8.75
N LYS A 68 29.27 -6.33 8.22
CA LYS A 68 28.56 -7.35 8.99
C LYS A 68 28.41 -8.62 8.16
N ASP A 69 28.71 -9.77 8.77
CA ASP A 69 28.59 -11.09 8.14
C ASP A 69 29.32 -11.20 6.78
N GLY A 70 30.46 -10.51 6.63
CA GLY A 70 31.26 -10.48 5.39
C GLY A 70 30.72 -9.56 4.29
N ILE A 71 29.68 -8.77 4.57
CA ILE A 71 29.07 -7.82 3.63
C ILE A 71 29.31 -6.40 4.10
N TYR A 72 29.91 -5.58 3.22
CA TYR A 72 29.98 -4.14 3.40
C TYR A 72 28.65 -3.51 2.98
N THR A 73 28.02 -2.77 3.89
CA THR A 73 26.89 -1.88 3.60
C THR A 73 27.42 -0.46 3.54
N ILE A 74 27.35 0.16 2.37
CA ILE A 74 27.97 1.46 2.06
C ILE A 74 26.86 2.47 1.80
N THR A 75 26.80 3.54 2.58
CA THR A 75 25.83 4.61 2.40
C THR A 75 26.50 5.79 1.70
N LEU A 76 25.98 6.18 0.53
CA LEU A 76 26.49 7.33 -0.23
C LEU A 76 25.87 8.65 0.24
N SER A 77 26.51 9.77 -0.09
CA SER A 77 26.05 11.13 0.25
C SER A 77 24.70 11.52 -0.35
N ASN A 78 24.22 10.80 -1.37
CA ASN A 78 22.87 10.97 -1.92
C ASN A 78 21.81 10.08 -1.26
N GLY A 79 22.17 9.32 -0.21
CA GLY A 79 21.30 8.40 0.51
C GLY A 79 21.23 6.99 -0.08
N LYS A 80 21.84 6.72 -1.25
CA LYS A 80 21.85 5.38 -1.83
C LYS A 80 22.70 4.43 -0.98
N THR A 81 22.12 3.28 -0.64
CA THR A 81 22.82 2.19 0.06
C THR A 81 23.26 1.12 -0.93
N LEU A 82 24.53 0.73 -0.86
CA LEU A 82 25.15 -0.30 -1.70
C LEU A 82 25.58 -1.48 -0.83
N LYS A 83 25.59 -2.68 -1.41
CA LYS A 83 26.17 -3.86 -0.78
C LYS A 83 27.39 -4.31 -1.57
N LEU A 84 28.46 -4.68 -0.86
CA LEU A 84 29.69 -5.17 -1.48
C LEU A 84 30.23 -6.35 -0.68
N VAL A 85 30.60 -7.42 -1.39
CA VAL A 85 31.09 -8.69 -0.86
C VAL A 85 32.49 -8.95 -1.40
N GLU A 86 33.48 -9.10 -0.53
CA GLU A 86 34.86 -9.32 -0.94
C GLU A 86 35.08 -10.71 -1.54
N GLU A 87 34.53 -11.73 -0.89
CA GLU A 87 34.70 -13.15 -1.20
C GLU A 87 33.40 -13.94 -1.09
N THR A 88 33.26 -14.96 -1.94
CA THR A 88 32.21 -15.99 -1.84
C THR A 88 32.82 -17.31 -1.36
N GLY A 89 31.97 -18.28 -1.02
CA GLY A 89 32.38 -19.62 -0.59
C GLY A 89 31.83 -20.72 -1.48
N ALA A 90 31.51 -20.40 -2.74
CA ALA A 90 30.77 -21.29 -3.63
C ALA A 90 31.64 -22.28 -4.42
N GLY A 91 32.97 -22.12 -4.44
CA GLY A 91 33.87 -23.00 -5.18
C GLY A 91 33.53 -23.13 -6.66
N ALA A 92 33.10 -22.04 -7.29
CA ALA A 92 32.61 -22.00 -8.67
C ALA A 92 33.44 -21.04 -9.54
N LEU A 93 33.40 -21.21 -10.87
CA LEU A 93 33.99 -20.25 -11.79
C LEU A 93 33.07 -19.03 -11.92
N ILE A 94 33.54 -17.88 -11.43
CA ILE A 94 32.76 -16.64 -11.34
C ILE A 94 33.29 -15.63 -12.36
N PRO A 95 32.42 -14.99 -13.16
CA PRO A 95 32.80 -13.83 -13.95
C PRO A 95 33.44 -12.74 -13.09
N GLN A 96 34.67 -12.35 -13.43
CA GLN A 96 35.38 -11.28 -12.74
C GLN A 96 35.20 -9.98 -13.52
N MET A 97 34.65 -8.98 -12.86
CA MET A 97 34.31 -7.70 -13.47
C MET A 97 35.46 -6.70 -13.33
N GLY A 98 35.68 -5.89 -14.36
CA GLY A 98 36.69 -4.85 -14.42
C GLY A 98 36.19 -3.60 -15.15
N ILE A 99 37.01 -2.57 -15.18
CA ILE A 99 36.75 -1.32 -15.90
C ILE A 99 38.04 -0.92 -16.61
N ASP A 100 38.01 -0.78 -17.93
CA ASP A 100 39.18 -0.34 -18.68
C ASP A 100 39.46 1.16 -18.52
N ASN A 101 40.60 1.62 -19.05
CA ASN A 101 41.04 3.01 -18.96
C ASN A 101 40.07 4.02 -19.62
N ASP A 102 39.21 3.57 -20.53
CA ASP A 102 38.22 4.41 -21.20
C ASP A 102 36.87 4.41 -20.45
N GLY A 103 36.78 3.67 -19.33
CA GLY A 103 35.62 3.58 -18.47
C GLY A 103 34.57 2.57 -18.92
N TYR A 104 34.93 1.60 -19.78
CA TYR A 104 34.02 0.53 -20.22
C TYR A 104 34.11 -0.69 -19.30
N TRP A 105 32.97 -1.34 -19.10
CA TRP A 105 32.92 -2.62 -18.40
C TRP A 105 33.75 -3.66 -19.13
N THR A 106 34.65 -4.30 -18.40
CA THR A 106 35.34 -5.51 -18.86
C THR A 106 34.96 -6.69 -17.97
N VAL A 107 35.17 -7.88 -18.52
CA VAL A 107 34.87 -9.13 -17.82
C VAL A 107 35.92 -10.18 -18.19
N SER A 108 36.34 -10.93 -17.18
CA SER A 108 37.20 -12.10 -17.30
C SER A 108 36.43 -13.36 -16.91
N TYR A 109 36.65 -14.43 -17.69
CA TYR A 109 36.06 -15.75 -17.48
C TYR A 109 37.13 -16.83 -17.25
N ASP A 110 38.39 -16.44 -17.22
CA ASP A 110 39.58 -17.28 -17.07
C ASP A 110 40.36 -16.90 -15.80
N ASN A 111 39.62 -16.62 -14.73
CA ASN A 111 40.13 -16.26 -13.40
C ASN A 111 41.04 -15.02 -13.40
N GLY A 112 40.68 -14.00 -14.20
CA GLY A 112 41.38 -12.72 -14.24
C GLY A 112 42.58 -12.72 -15.18
N SER A 113 42.80 -13.78 -15.96
CA SER A 113 43.95 -13.87 -16.86
C SER A 113 43.80 -12.97 -18.08
N THR A 114 42.58 -12.89 -18.64
CA THR A 114 42.24 -11.99 -19.74
C THR A 114 40.90 -11.30 -19.50
N PHE A 115 40.83 -10.01 -19.83
CA PHE A 115 39.63 -9.18 -19.75
C PHE A 115 39.18 -8.76 -21.14
N THR A 116 37.88 -8.82 -21.39
CA THR A 116 37.26 -8.38 -22.65
C THR A 116 36.14 -7.38 -22.37
N GLN A 117 35.95 -6.40 -23.24
CA GLN A 117 34.87 -5.42 -23.09
C GLN A 117 33.51 -6.08 -23.26
N LEU A 118 32.59 -5.77 -22.34
CA LEU A 118 31.17 -6.09 -22.52
C LEU A 118 30.58 -5.26 -23.66
N LYS A 119 29.81 -5.91 -24.53
CA LYS A 119 29.20 -5.30 -25.72
C LYS A 119 27.69 -5.52 -25.71
N ASP A 120 26.95 -4.52 -26.15
CA ASP A 120 25.51 -4.64 -26.36
C ASP A 120 25.18 -5.50 -27.60
N LYS A 121 23.89 -5.74 -27.86
CA LYS A 121 23.39 -6.48 -29.04
C LYS A 121 23.84 -5.92 -30.39
N SER A 122 24.21 -4.64 -30.44
CA SER A 122 24.70 -3.97 -31.64
C SER A 122 26.23 -4.03 -31.76
N GLY A 123 26.92 -4.64 -30.79
CA GLY A 123 28.38 -4.77 -30.75
C GLY A 123 29.10 -3.58 -30.12
N ASN A 124 28.38 -2.63 -29.51
CA ASN A 124 28.98 -1.44 -28.91
C ASN A 124 29.46 -1.71 -27.48
N PRO A 125 30.68 -1.28 -27.09
CA PRO A 125 31.15 -1.37 -25.71
C PRO A 125 30.25 -0.64 -24.71
N ILE A 126 30.09 -1.21 -23.51
CA ILE A 126 29.18 -0.68 -22.48
C ILE A 126 29.96 0.14 -21.45
N LYS A 127 29.61 1.43 -21.32
CA LYS A 127 30.32 2.36 -20.43
C LYS A 127 29.83 2.23 -18.99
N ALA A 128 30.75 2.03 -18.04
CA ALA A 128 30.48 1.93 -16.61
C ALA A 128 30.31 3.30 -15.94
N THR A 129 31.02 4.31 -16.41
CA THR A 129 31.17 5.62 -15.75
C THR A 129 30.18 6.69 -16.20
N ALA A 130 29.34 6.44 -17.20
CA ALA A 130 28.36 7.42 -17.67
C ALA A 130 27.12 7.47 -16.75
N GLU A 131 26.50 8.65 -16.62
CA GLU A 131 25.27 8.86 -15.84
C GLU A 131 24.14 7.91 -16.23
N ASN A 132 24.07 7.54 -17.52
CA ASN A 132 23.15 6.56 -18.12
C ASN A 132 23.83 5.22 -18.51
N GLY A 133 24.99 4.89 -17.92
CA GLY A 133 25.69 3.64 -18.21
C GLY A 133 24.84 2.43 -17.87
N LYS A 134 24.67 1.48 -18.79
CA LYS A 134 23.90 0.25 -18.55
C LYS A 134 24.63 -0.62 -17.53
N THR A 135 23.94 -1.01 -16.46
CA THR A 135 24.45 -1.96 -15.47
C THR A 135 24.17 -3.38 -15.95
N PRO A 136 25.19 -4.22 -16.21
CA PRO A 136 24.96 -5.61 -16.57
C PRO A 136 24.36 -6.39 -15.39
N LEU A 137 23.45 -7.32 -15.68
CA LEU A 137 22.81 -8.19 -14.71
C LEU A 137 23.10 -9.65 -15.06
N PHE A 138 23.73 -10.38 -14.15
CA PHE A 138 24.10 -11.78 -14.36
C PHE A 138 23.07 -12.74 -13.77
N GLN A 139 22.93 -13.90 -14.40
CA GLN A 139 22.21 -15.05 -13.87
C GLN A 139 22.86 -16.35 -14.35
N ILE A 140 22.39 -17.48 -13.82
CA ILE A 140 22.71 -18.81 -14.33
C ILE A 140 21.44 -19.37 -14.99
N ASP A 141 21.59 -19.82 -16.24
CA ASP A 141 20.52 -20.54 -16.92
C ASP A 141 20.28 -21.87 -16.20
N ALA A 142 19.11 -22.01 -15.56
CA ALA A 142 18.81 -23.17 -14.73
C ALA A 142 18.71 -24.49 -15.53
N ALA A 143 18.46 -24.44 -16.83
CA ALA A 143 18.34 -25.63 -17.66
C ALA A 143 19.70 -26.16 -18.14
N THR A 144 20.65 -25.26 -18.33
CA THR A 144 21.93 -25.58 -18.97
C THR A 144 23.16 -25.37 -18.07
N GLY A 145 23.02 -24.61 -16.98
CA GLY A 145 24.10 -24.30 -16.04
C GLY A 145 25.10 -23.25 -16.56
N TYR A 146 24.80 -22.59 -17.67
CA TYR A 146 25.65 -21.55 -18.26
C TYR A 146 25.35 -20.18 -17.65
N TRP A 147 26.40 -19.37 -17.52
CA TRP A 147 26.26 -17.97 -17.18
C TRP A 147 25.55 -17.20 -18.29
N GLN A 148 24.66 -16.31 -17.89
CA GLN A 148 23.97 -15.38 -18.77
C GLN A 148 24.09 -13.95 -18.25
N VAL A 149 24.12 -12.99 -19.17
CA VAL A 149 24.17 -11.56 -18.87
C VAL A 149 23.04 -10.84 -19.60
N SER A 150 22.40 -9.89 -18.90
CA SER A 150 21.43 -8.96 -19.45
C SER A 150 21.96 -7.54 -19.37
N TYR A 151 21.62 -6.75 -20.38
CA TYR A 151 22.00 -5.33 -20.48
C TYR A 151 20.79 -4.39 -20.44
N ASP A 152 19.59 -4.95 -20.43
CA ASP A 152 18.31 -4.23 -20.36
C ASP A 152 17.42 -4.76 -19.21
N GLY A 153 17.96 -5.65 -18.37
CA GLY A 153 17.28 -6.29 -17.25
C GLY A 153 16.25 -7.35 -17.64
N SER A 154 16.03 -7.61 -18.93
CA SER A 154 14.92 -8.47 -19.40
C SER A 154 15.34 -9.52 -20.43
N THR A 155 16.31 -9.22 -21.29
CA THR A 155 16.85 -10.14 -22.28
C THR A 155 18.24 -10.59 -21.88
N TYR A 156 18.44 -11.91 -21.89
CA TYR A 156 19.66 -12.56 -21.43
C TYR A 156 20.35 -13.30 -22.57
N GLU A 157 21.66 -13.23 -22.59
CA GLU A 157 22.49 -13.93 -23.57
C GLU A 157 23.57 -14.73 -22.84
N ASN A 158 23.94 -15.88 -23.42
CA ASN A 158 25.01 -16.69 -22.86
C ASN A 158 26.31 -15.90 -22.88
N VAL A 159 26.93 -15.87 -21.72
CA VAL A 159 28.28 -15.39 -21.52
C VAL A 159 29.25 -16.28 -22.31
N LYS A 160 30.20 -15.67 -23.03
CA LYS A 160 31.15 -16.38 -23.89
C LYS A 160 32.59 -16.12 -23.48
N ASP A 161 33.43 -17.15 -23.50
CA ASP A 161 34.87 -17.05 -23.29
C ASP A 161 35.58 -16.35 -24.49
N SER A 162 36.90 -16.19 -24.39
CA SER A 162 37.74 -15.58 -25.45
C SER A 162 37.74 -16.38 -26.77
N ALA A 163 37.30 -17.64 -26.76
CA ALA A 163 37.15 -18.49 -27.93
C ALA A 163 35.70 -18.51 -28.48
N GLY A 164 34.76 -17.81 -27.83
CA GLY A 164 33.36 -17.70 -28.23
C GLY A 164 32.44 -18.80 -27.68
N ASN A 165 32.91 -19.65 -26.77
CA ASN A 165 32.12 -20.74 -26.20
C ASN A 165 31.35 -20.30 -24.95
N PRO A 166 30.12 -20.80 -24.70
CA PRO A 166 29.37 -20.52 -23.48
C PRO A 166 30.12 -20.95 -22.20
N VAL A 167 30.13 -20.09 -21.19
CA VAL A 167 30.85 -20.34 -19.92
C VAL A 167 29.93 -21.01 -18.89
N LYS A 168 30.31 -22.20 -18.43
CA LYS A 168 29.52 -22.99 -17.47
C LYS A 168 29.93 -22.69 -16.03
N ALA A 169 28.96 -22.58 -15.12
CA ALA A 169 29.24 -22.22 -13.73
C ALA A 169 30.00 -23.30 -12.92
N THR A 170 30.00 -24.57 -13.39
CA THR A 170 30.42 -25.74 -12.61
C THR A 170 31.72 -26.42 -13.04
N ASP A 171 32.35 -26.00 -14.15
CA ASP A 171 33.42 -26.79 -14.81
C ASP A 171 34.85 -26.21 -14.60
N GLY A 172 35.05 -25.34 -13.60
CA GLY A 172 36.35 -24.73 -13.29
C GLY A 172 37.00 -25.25 -12.01
N GLU A 173 38.34 -25.28 -11.95
CA GLU A 173 39.06 -25.48 -10.68
C GLU A 173 38.77 -24.28 -9.75
N ALA A 174 38.21 -24.58 -8.56
CA ALA A 174 37.78 -23.64 -7.53
C ALA A 174 38.95 -22.91 -6.84
N VAL A 175 39.77 -22.20 -7.60
CA VAL A 175 40.99 -21.56 -7.09
C VAL A 175 40.85 -20.04 -7.20
N LYS A 176 40.08 -19.49 -6.24
CA LYS A 176 39.99 -18.10 -5.75
C LYS A 176 38.58 -17.50 -5.87
N ASP A 177 37.74 -17.80 -4.88
CA ASP A 177 36.41 -17.24 -4.69
C ASP A 177 36.39 -15.74 -4.29
N LYS A 178 37.36 -14.90 -4.72
CA LYS A 178 37.30 -13.45 -4.42
C LYS A 178 36.91 -12.61 -5.63
N PHE A 179 36.00 -11.66 -5.40
CA PHE A 179 35.56 -10.69 -6.40
C PHE A 179 36.56 -9.54 -6.58
N PHE A 180 37.38 -9.28 -5.57
CA PHE A 180 38.34 -8.16 -5.54
C PHE A 180 39.73 -8.65 -5.13
N ASN A 181 40.78 -7.89 -5.48
CA ASN A 181 42.12 -8.11 -4.95
C ASN A 181 42.21 -7.66 -3.48
N SER A 182 41.57 -6.54 -3.15
CA SER A 182 41.46 -6.03 -1.77
C SER A 182 40.25 -5.09 -1.61
N VAL A 183 39.64 -5.09 -0.42
CA VAL A 183 38.64 -4.11 0.00
C VAL A 183 39.00 -3.67 1.41
N GLU A 184 39.35 -2.40 1.60
CA GLU A 184 39.80 -1.91 2.90
C GLU A 184 39.42 -0.45 3.18
N LYS A 185 39.09 -0.17 4.44
CA LYS A 185 38.93 1.19 4.95
C LYS A 185 40.26 1.65 5.53
N VAL A 186 40.90 2.63 4.88
CA VAL A 186 42.18 3.19 5.32
C VAL A 186 42.01 4.68 5.61
N GLY A 187 42.06 5.06 6.88
CA GLY A 187 41.78 6.43 7.31
C GLY A 187 40.37 6.87 6.92
N ASN A 188 40.27 7.99 6.19
CA ASN A 188 39.00 8.54 5.70
C ASN A 188 38.70 8.11 4.25
N ASN A 189 39.32 7.06 3.73
CA ASN A 189 39.05 6.54 2.39
C ASN A 189 38.62 5.08 2.45
N PHE A 190 37.71 4.72 1.55
CA PHE A 190 37.37 3.34 1.23
C PHE A 190 38.08 2.96 -0.07
N ASN A 191 38.98 1.98 0.00
CA ASN A 191 39.81 1.57 -1.11
C ASN A 191 39.38 0.19 -1.60
N ILE A 192 39.23 0.07 -2.92
CA ILE A 192 38.89 -1.18 -3.60
C ILE A 192 39.89 -1.40 -4.73
N GLU A 193 40.48 -2.59 -4.80
CA GLU A 193 41.28 -3.03 -5.95
C GLU A 193 40.52 -4.12 -6.71
N LEU A 194 40.10 -3.81 -7.94
CA LEU A 194 39.44 -4.75 -8.84
C LEU A 194 40.42 -5.82 -9.33
N ARG A 195 39.90 -6.91 -9.91
CA ARG A 195 40.73 -8.02 -10.40
C ARG A 195 41.64 -7.68 -11.56
N ASP A 196 41.26 -6.69 -12.37
CA ASP A 196 42.11 -6.14 -13.44
C ASP A 196 43.21 -5.19 -12.93
N GLY A 197 43.28 -4.94 -11.61
CA GLY A 197 44.23 -4.05 -10.97
C GLY A 197 43.76 -2.60 -10.84
N THR A 198 42.54 -2.26 -11.32
CA THR A 198 41.95 -0.93 -11.16
C THR A 198 41.76 -0.60 -9.68
N LYS A 199 42.18 0.61 -9.28
CA LYS A 199 42.10 1.07 -7.89
C LYS A 199 41.09 2.19 -7.75
N LEU A 200 40.11 1.99 -6.88
CA LEU A 200 39.13 2.99 -6.49
C LEU A 200 39.47 3.48 -5.08
N SER A 201 39.44 4.79 -4.86
CA SER A 201 39.62 5.41 -3.55
C SER A 201 38.54 6.45 -3.36
N ILE A 202 37.57 6.15 -2.50
CA ILE A 202 36.37 6.97 -2.30
C ILE A 202 36.43 7.60 -0.91
N PRO A 203 36.32 8.93 -0.79
CA PRO A 203 36.39 9.59 0.50
C PRO A 203 35.13 9.35 1.33
N ILE A 204 35.34 9.17 2.64
CA ILE A 204 34.31 9.01 3.67
C ILE A 204 34.12 10.37 4.35
N ILE A 205 33.00 11.03 4.05
CA ILE A 205 32.63 12.36 4.56
C ILE A 205 31.28 12.24 5.28
N SER A 206 31.31 11.85 6.55
CA SER A 206 30.10 11.57 7.34
C SER A 206 29.16 12.77 7.52
N ASN A 207 29.70 13.99 7.48
CA ASN A 207 28.94 15.23 7.70
C ASN A 207 28.47 15.92 6.41
N PHE A 208 28.58 15.27 5.24
CA PHE A 208 28.14 15.84 3.98
C PHE A 208 27.14 14.91 3.28
N TYR A 209 25.87 15.34 3.21
CA TYR A 209 24.85 14.64 2.43
C TYR A 209 23.72 15.56 1.97
N CYS A 210 23.06 15.14 0.89
CA CYS A 210 21.80 15.67 0.42
C CYS A 210 21.00 14.49 -0.12
N LYS A 211 19.94 14.09 0.57
CA LYS A 211 19.13 12.92 0.21
C LYS A 211 17.65 13.18 0.42
N PHE A 212 16.81 12.59 -0.42
CA PHE A 212 15.38 12.57 -0.16
C PHE A 212 15.07 11.63 1.02
N ASP A 213 13.96 11.89 1.70
CA ASP A 213 13.45 10.97 2.71
C ASP A 213 13.20 9.58 2.12
N GLU A 214 13.50 8.53 2.90
CA GLU A 214 13.39 7.13 2.45
C GLU A 214 11.96 6.71 2.09
N SER A 215 10.95 7.44 2.58
CA SER A 215 9.54 7.23 2.21
C SER A 215 9.21 7.63 0.76
N ILE A 216 10.06 8.40 0.09
CA ILE A 216 9.83 8.91 -1.26
C ILE A 216 10.31 7.87 -2.28
N VAL A 217 9.36 7.16 -2.88
CA VAL A 217 9.63 6.10 -3.87
C VAL A 217 8.89 6.33 -5.18
N GLY A 218 9.51 5.91 -6.29
CA GLY A 218 8.90 5.93 -7.62
C GLY A 218 8.63 7.34 -8.18
N ILE A 219 7.83 7.37 -9.25
CA ILE A 219 7.46 8.60 -9.96
C ILE A 219 6.37 9.34 -9.18
N GLN A 220 6.58 10.63 -8.94
CA GLN A 220 5.68 11.52 -8.23
C GLN A 220 4.69 12.17 -9.20
N ARG A 221 3.44 11.72 -9.18
CA ARG A 221 2.36 12.34 -9.96
C ARG A 221 1.80 13.55 -9.23
N ILE A 222 1.85 14.72 -9.86
CA ILE A 222 1.37 15.98 -9.29
C ILE A 222 0.33 16.56 -10.24
N ALA A 223 -0.89 16.81 -9.73
CA ALA A 223 -2.00 17.33 -10.50
C ALA A 223 -1.63 18.65 -11.21
N ALA A 224 -2.12 18.84 -12.43
CA ALA A 224 -1.77 20.01 -13.24
C ALA A 224 -2.09 21.34 -12.52
N GLY A 225 -1.07 22.20 -12.38
CA GLY A 225 -1.17 23.50 -11.70
C GLY A 225 -1.04 23.44 -10.18
N SER A 226 -0.97 22.25 -9.58
CA SER A 226 -0.85 22.05 -8.13
C SER A 226 0.61 21.96 -7.67
N THR A 227 0.82 22.08 -6.36
CA THR A 227 2.12 21.92 -5.68
C THR A 227 2.15 20.65 -4.83
N LYS A 228 3.33 20.07 -4.64
CA LYS A 228 3.57 18.97 -3.69
C LYS A 228 4.92 19.17 -3.00
N ASP A 229 4.96 18.88 -1.71
CA ASP A 229 6.14 19.05 -0.85
C ASP A 229 6.83 17.71 -0.59
N PHE A 230 8.16 17.76 -0.50
CA PHE A 230 9.03 16.61 -0.26
C PHE A 230 10.08 16.95 0.79
N ILE A 231 10.34 16.01 1.69
CA ILE A 231 11.38 16.16 2.71
C ILE A 231 12.74 15.81 2.09
N VAL A 232 13.72 16.69 2.30
CA VAL A 232 15.11 16.52 1.89
C VAL A 232 16.01 16.69 3.11
N HIS A 233 16.80 15.68 3.40
CA HIS A 233 17.80 15.68 4.47
C HIS A 233 19.12 16.26 3.92
N MET A 234 19.61 17.35 4.50
CA MET A 234 20.81 18.07 4.05
C MET A 234 21.71 18.43 5.21
N LYS A 235 22.96 17.96 5.18
CA LYS A 235 23.98 18.27 6.17
C LYS A 235 25.30 18.64 5.52
N GLY A 236 25.98 19.65 6.05
CA GLY A 236 27.29 20.11 5.56
C GLY A 236 27.30 20.67 4.14
N VAL A 237 26.13 21.05 3.61
CA VAL A 237 25.99 21.64 2.26
C VAL A 237 26.31 23.13 2.32
N GLU A 238 27.29 23.57 1.52
CA GLU A 238 27.70 24.98 1.42
C GLU A 238 26.91 25.73 0.35
N SER A 239 26.59 25.06 -0.76
CA SER A 239 25.75 25.59 -1.83
C SER A 239 24.99 24.48 -2.55
N TYR A 240 23.89 24.83 -3.21
CA TYR A 240 23.12 23.89 -4.02
C TYR A 240 22.53 24.54 -5.27
N ILE A 241 22.22 23.70 -6.26
CA ILE A 241 21.48 24.07 -7.48
C ILE A 241 20.31 23.10 -7.64
N ILE A 242 19.12 23.65 -7.89
CA ILE A 242 17.92 22.87 -8.21
C ILE A 242 17.70 22.94 -9.72
N THR A 243 17.45 21.78 -10.33
CA THR A 243 17.00 21.69 -11.72
C THR A 243 15.67 20.96 -11.76
N ALA A 244 14.71 21.48 -12.52
CA ALA A 244 13.40 20.86 -12.74
C ALA A 244 13.12 20.74 -14.24
N PRO A 245 12.23 19.81 -14.68
CA PRO A 245 11.84 19.70 -16.07
C PRO A 245 11.15 20.99 -16.57
N GLU A 246 11.14 21.19 -17.88
CA GLU A 246 10.54 22.38 -18.47
C GLU A 246 9.06 22.57 -18.03
N GLY A 247 8.73 23.75 -17.52
CA GLY A 247 7.39 24.10 -17.04
C GLY A 247 7.09 23.69 -15.60
N TRP A 248 7.97 22.91 -14.95
CA TRP A 248 7.91 22.65 -13.52
C TRP A 248 8.71 23.70 -12.77
N GLU A 249 8.22 24.10 -11.59
CA GLU A 249 8.95 24.99 -10.67
C GLU A 249 9.35 24.18 -9.43
N ALA A 250 10.54 24.42 -8.89
CA ALA A 250 11.01 23.75 -7.68
C ALA A 250 11.78 24.73 -6.78
N THR A 251 11.47 24.73 -5.49
CA THR A 251 12.10 25.57 -4.48
C THR A 251 12.41 24.77 -3.24
N LEU A 252 13.54 25.04 -2.57
CA LEU A 252 13.99 24.32 -1.39
C LEU A 252 14.13 25.30 -0.22
N SER A 253 13.57 24.94 0.94
CA SER A 253 13.74 25.71 2.17
C SER A 253 15.14 25.54 2.77
N GLU A 254 15.52 26.42 3.70
CA GLU A 254 16.69 26.15 4.55
C GLU A 254 16.41 24.91 5.42
N PRO A 255 17.42 24.04 5.61
CA PRO A 255 17.28 22.87 6.47
C PRO A 255 17.24 23.26 7.95
N SER A 256 16.41 22.56 8.72
CA SER A 256 16.29 22.70 10.16
C SER A 256 17.59 22.27 10.86
N ALA A 257 18.02 23.06 11.84
CA ALA A 257 19.23 22.78 12.62
C ALA A 257 19.11 21.56 13.55
N ASP A 258 17.89 21.12 13.87
CA ASP A 258 17.64 20.05 14.83
C ASP A 258 17.69 18.65 14.20
N ASN A 259 17.33 18.53 12.92
CA ASN A 259 17.16 17.25 12.22
C ASN A 259 17.67 17.24 10.77
N ASP A 260 18.35 18.30 10.33
CA ASP A 260 18.90 18.43 8.97
C ASP A 260 17.82 18.43 7.86
N GLU A 261 16.53 18.67 8.18
CA GLU A 261 15.41 18.58 7.22
C GLU A 261 15.07 19.92 6.54
N GLY A 262 15.07 19.93 5.21
CA GLY A 262 14.49 20.98 4.37
C GLY A 262 13.28 20.48 3.58
N THR A 263 12.45 21.40 3.09
CA THR A 263 11.26 21.10 2.27
C THR A 263 11.49 21.53 0.83
N LEU A 264 11.49 20.57 -0.09
CA LEU A 264 11.44 20.80 -1.53
C LEU A 264 9.97 20.90 -1.97
N THR A 265 9.53 22.08 -2.37
CA THR A 265 8.21 22.30 -2.98
C THR A 265 8.34 22.25 -4.49
N ILE A 266 7.58 21.35 -5.14
CA ILE A 266 7.50 21.23 -6.59
C ILE A 266 6.12 21.65 -7.07
N LYS A 267 6.06 22.49 -8.10
CA LYS A 267 4.82 22.91 -8.76
C LYS A 267 4.73 22.33 -10.17
N ALA A 268 3.63 21.65 -10.44
CA ALA A 268 3.35 21.10 -11.76
C ALA A 268 2.88 22.21 -12.74
N PRO A 269 3.20 22.08 -14.03
CA PRO A 269 2.66 22.97 -15.05
C PRO A 269 1.13 22.85 -15.12
N ALA A 270 0.43 23.96 -15.39
CA ALA A 270 -1.03 23.99 -15.48
C ALA A 270 -1.59 23.29 -16.74
N THR A 271 -0.76 23.04 -17.75
CA THR A 271 -1.15 22.36 -19.00
C THR A 271 -0.03 21.43 -19.46
N ALA A 272 -0.41 20.28 -20.01
CA ALA A 272 0.53 19.39 -20.69
C ALA A 272 1.08 20.11 -21.93
N LYS A 273 2.35 20.52 -21.88
CA LYS A 273 3.06 20.98 -23.08
C LYS A 273 3.70 19.80 -23.79
N THR A 274 3.63 19.78 -25.11
CA THR A 274 4.38 18.85 -25.95
C THR A 274 5.87 19.16 -25.88
N LEU A 275 6.65 18.23 -25.33
CA LEU A 275 8.09 18.38 -25.15
C LEU A 275 8.83 18.35 -26.50
N SER A 276 9.71 19.31 -26.76
CA SER A 276 10.69 19.22 -27.85
C SER A 276 11.90 18.41 -27.38
N ARG A 277 12.29 17.38 -28.14
CA ARG A 277 13.39 16.47 -27.79
C ARG A 277 14.73 17.21 -27.64
N ALA A 278 15.29 17.22 -26.42
CA ALA A 278 16.70 17.49 -26.16
C ALA A 278 17.51 16.18 -26.10
N VAL A 279 18.85 16.29 -26.16
CA VAL A 279 19.80 15.14 -26.30
C VAL A 279 20.10 14.45 -24.94
N ALA A 280 19.41 14.83 -23.86
CA ALA A 280 19.33 14.11 -22.59
C ALA A 280 17.87 14.09 -22.11
N ASP A 281 17.35 12.91 -21.75
CA ASP A 281 15.95 12.75 -21.30
C ASP A 281 15.84 13.11 -19.81
N ASN A 282 15.84 14.41 -19.50
CA ASN A 282 15.56 14.96 -18.17
C ASN A 282 14.09 15.37 -18.03
N THR A 283 13.19 14.78 -18.83
CA THR A 283 11.79 15.21 -18.95
C THR A 283 10.97 15.00 -17.69
N LYS A 284 11.52 14.28 -16.71
CA LYS A 284 10.86 13.93 -15.43
C LYS A 284 11.70 14.22 -14.20
N ASP A 285 12.99 14.54 -14.31
CA ASP A 285 13.86 14.59 -13.15
C ASP A 285 13.84 16.00 -12.50
N VAL A 286 13.47 16.06 -11.22
CA VAL A 286 13.83 17.18 -10.34
C VAL A 286 15.06 16.76 -9.55
N SER A 287 16.13 17.54 -9.65
CA SER A 287 17.44 17.22 -9.06
C SER A 287 17.95 18.34 -8.18
N ILE A 288 18.63 17.98 -7.10
CA ILE A 288 19.38 18.89 -6.22
C ILE A 288 20.85 18.49 -6.31
N LEU A 289 21.68 19.35 -6.90
CA LEU A 289 23.14 19.25 -6.84
C LEU A 289 23.63 20.06 -5.65
N ALA A 290 23.98 19.38 -4.56
CA ALA A 290 24.56 19.97 -3.36
C ALA A 290 26.08 19.86 -3.39
N THR A 291 26.80 20.88 -2.91
CA THR A 291 28.27 20.91 -2.90
C THR A 291 28.82 21.38 -1.56
N SER A 292 30.01 20.88 -1.22
CA SER A 292 30.80 21.28 -0.05
C SER A 292 32.28 21.17 -0.39
N GLY A 293 32.97 22.30 -0.55
CA GLY A 293 34.32 22.36 -1.08
C GLY A 293 34.47 21.62 -2.42
N ALA A 294 35.26 20.54 -2.44
CA ALA A 294 35.50 19.71 -3.63
C ALA A 294 34.51 18.54 -3.79
N TYR A 295 33.55 18.39 -2.87
CA TYR A 295 32.59 17.28 -2.85
C TYR A 295 31.24 17.70 -3.40
N ALA A 296 30.55 16.78 -4.05
CA ALA A 296 29.22 16.97 -4.59
C ALA A 296 28.31 15.79 -4.25
N ALA A 297 27.01 16.05 -4.11
CA ALA A 297 25.97 15.06 -3.97
C ALA A 297 24.80 15.44 -4.87
N ILE A 298 24.29 14.48 -5.65
CA ILE A 298 23.12 14.69 -6.52
C ILE A 298 21.98 13.81 -6.00
N ALA A 299 20.95 14.46 -5.46
CA ALA A 299 19.67 13.82 -5.13
C ALA A 299 18.68 14.03 -6.28
N LYS A 300 17.92 13.00 -6.66
CA LYS A 300 16.91 13.10 -7.71
C LYS A 300 15.59 12.47 -7.29
N ILE A 301 14.49 13.07 -7.74
CA ILE A 301 13.16 12.47 -7.78
C ILE A 301 12.56 12.63 -9.18
N GLN A 302 11.67 11.72 -9.55
CA GLN A 302 10.99 11.78 -10.84
C GLN A 302 9.58 12.29 -10.66
N VAL A 303 9.12 13.15 -11.57
CA VAL A 303 7.78 13.74 -11.56
C VAL A 303 7.02 13.44 -12.85
N GLU A 304 5.71 13.34 -12.75
CA GLU A 304 4.78 13.22 -13.88
C GLU A 304 3.57 14.13 -13.67
N LEU A 305 3.05 14.69 -14.76
CA LEU A 305 1.84 15.49 -14.72
C LEU A 305 0.64 14.56 -14.44
N GLY A 306 -0.03 14.79 -13.32
CA GLY A 306 -1.30 14.16 -12.97
C GLY A 306 -2.49 14.87 -13.61
N GLU A 307 -3.65 14.21 -13.63
CA GLU A 307 -4.91 14.86 -14.04
C GLU A 307 -5.21 16.05 -13.12
N ALA A 308 -5.72 17.15 -13.69
CA ALA A 308 -6.25 18.25 -12.89
C ALA A 308 -7.48 17.73 -12.12
N GLU A 309 -7.53 17.91 -10.80
CA GLU A 309 -8.80 17.75 -10.10
C GLU A 309 -9.75 18.86 -10.57
N THR A 310 -10.59 18.56 -11.55
CA THR A 310 -11.68 19.46 -11.93
C THR A 310 -12.69 19.45 -10.80
N ARG A 311 -12.82 20.57 -10.09
CA ARG A 311 -13.93 20.81 -9.17
C ARG A 311 -15.25 20.44 -9.86
N ILE A 312 -15.95 19.45 -9.31
CA ILE A 312 -17.28 19.04 -9.77
C ILE A 312 -18.31 19.85 -8.99
N ASP A 313 -19.20 20.58 -9.67
CA ASP A 313 -20.43 21.11 -9.09
C ASP A 313 -21.57 20.10 -9.31
N TYR A 314 -21.91 19.35 -8.27
CA TYR A 314 -22.94 18.31 -8.33
C TYR A 314 -24.33 18.88 -8.58
N LYS A 315 -24.62 20.10 -8.13
CA LYS A 315 -25.93 20.72 -8.41
C LYS A 315 -26.03 21.08 -9.88
N ALA A 316 -24.98 21.69 -10.45
CA ALA A 316 -24.95 22.01 -11.87
C ALA A 316 -25.09 20.75 -12.74
N LYS A 317 -24.41 19.65 -12.38
CA LYS A 317 -24.60 18.34 -13.04
C LYS A 317 -26.06 17.89 -13.00
N PHE A 318 -26.68 17.91 -11.82
CA PHE A 318 -28.09 17.54 -11.66
C PHE A 318 -29.03 18.41 -12.51
N ASP A 319 -28.88 19.74 -12.44
CA ASP A 319 -29.71 20.69 -13.20
C ASP A 319 -29.58 20.47 -14.73
N ASN A 320 -28.36 20.17 -15.19
CA ASN A 320 -28.07 19.81 -16.58
C ASN A 320 -28.68 18.46 -17.00
N GLY A 321 -29.16 17.66 -16.05
CA GLY A 321 -29.68 16.31 -16.28
C GLY A 321 -28.60 15.25 -16.40
N GLU A 322 -27.38 15.54 -15.96
CA GLU A 322 -26.34 14.53 -15.81
C GLU A 322 -26.61 13.68 -14.57
N SER A 323 -26.20 12.42 -14.62
CA SER A 323 -26.38 11.50 -13.50
C SER A 323 -25.32 11.72 -12.41
N ILE A 324 -25.74 11.49 -11.16
CA ILE A 324 -24.92 11.46 -9.96
C ILE A 324 -24.98 10.05 -9.38
N THR A 325 -23.82 9.50 -9.02
CA THR A 325 -23.70 8.20 -8.38
C THR A 325 -23.35 8.35 -6.90
N ILE A 326 -24.09 7.64 -6.05
CA ILE A 326 -23.85 7.50 -4.60
C ILE A 326 -23.88 6.01 -4.27
N GLY A 327 -22.73 5.44 -3.92
CA GLY A 327 -22.60 3.99 -3.75
C GLY A 327 -22.90 3.26 -5.06
N ASP A 328 -23.94 2.42 -5.07
CA ASP A 328 -24.42 1.70 -6.25
C ASP A 328 -25.68 2.31 -6.88
N ILE A 329 -26.18 3.42 -6.34
CA ILE A 329 -27.34 4.13 -6.86
C ILE A 329 -26.87 5.24 -7.79
N THR A 330 -27.50 5.33 -8.95
CA THR A 330 -27.32 6.43 -9.89
C THR A 330 -28.66 7.09 -10.13
N PHE A 331 -28.69 8.41 -10.05
CA PHE A 331 -29.91 9.20 -10.26
C PHE A 331 -29.60 10.48 -11.01
N ASP A 332 -30.63 11.06 -11.62
CA ASP A 332 -30.60 12.32 -12.34
C ASP A 332 -31.88 13.11 -12.04
N LYS A 333 -32.07 14.25 -12.72
CA LYS A 333 -33.28 15.08 -12.56
C LYS A 333 -34.59 14.39 -12.94
N ASN A 334 -34.55 13.32 -13.72
CA ASN A 334 -35.73 12.57 -14.15
C ASN A 334 -36.05 11.40 -13.22
N THR A 335 -35.11 10.98 -12.37
CA THR A 335 -35.29 9.87 -11.44
C THR A 335 -36.31 10.19 -10.36
N TYR A 336 -36.33 11.44 -9.89
CA TYR A 336 -37.28 11.95 -8.90
C TYR A 336 -37.96 13.23 -9.41
N PRO A 337 -38.93 13.13 -10.34
CA PRO A 337 -39.51 14.29 -11.01
C PRO A 337 -40.24 15.25 -10.06
N ASP A 338 -40.75 14.75 -8.94
CA ASP A 338 -41.44 15.52 -7.90
C ASP A 338 -40.55 15.88 -6.70
N ALA A 339 -39.23 15.66 -6.79
CA ALA A 339 -38.31 15.99 -5.71
C ALA A 339 -38.29 17.49 -5.42
N GLU A 340 -38.17 17.83 -4.14
CA GLU A 340 -37.84 19.17 -3.72
C GLU A 340 -36.32 19.30 -3.61
N VAL A 341 -35.75 20.13 -4.48
CA VAL A 341 -34.31 20.34 -4.60
C VAL A 341 -33.96 21.69 -3.97
N VAL A 342 -33.03 21.67 -3.01
CA VAL A 342 -32.66 22.85 -2.23
C VAL A 342 -31.15 22.98 -2.20
N GLU A 343 -30.64 24.19 -2.45
CA GLU A 343 -29.25 24.56 -2.16
C GLU A 343 -29.22 25.32 -0.84
N LEU A 344 -28.33 24.93 0.06
CA LEU A 344 -28.14 25.57 1.37
C LEU A 344 -26.67 25.95 1.52
N ASP A 345 -26.39 27.20 1.86
CA ASP A 345 -25.05 27.76 2.04
C ASP A 345 -24.62 27.90 3.52
N GLY A 346 -25.48 27.42 4.42
CA GLY A 346 -25.26 27.45 5.85
C GLY A 346 -25.70 28.75 6.53
N THR A 347 -26.38 29.68 5.86
CA THR A 347 -27.01 30.84 6.54
C THR A 347 -28.12 30.38 7.49
N GLU A 348 -28.84 29.33 7.12
CA GLU A 348 -29.81 28.61 7.96
C GLU A 348 -29.29 27.18 8.18
N PRO A 349 -28.51 26.95 9.26
CA PRO A 349 -27.78 25.68 9.43
C PRO A 349 -28.67 24.52 9.89
N GLU A 350 -29.88 24.76 10.39
CA GLU A 350 -30.76 23.70 10.91
C GLU A 350 -31.44 22.91 9.79
N LEU A 351 -31.19 21.60 9.76
CA LEU A 351 -31.74 20.68 8.74
C LEU A 351 -33.06 20.01 9.15
N ASP A 352 -33.51 20.19 10.40
CA ASP A 352 -34.69 19.52 10.98
C ASP A 352 -35.93 19.59 10.07
N SER A 353 -36.25 20.78 9.55
CA SER A 353 -37.45 21.05 8.73
C SER A 353 -37.37 20.46 7.32
N TYR A 354 -36.15 20.23 6.81
CA TYR A 354 -35.93 19.64 5.50
C TYR A 354 -36.03 18.11 5.52
N ILE A 355 -35.69 17.50 6.66
CA ILE A 355 -35.52 16.05 6.80
C ILE A 355 -36.72 15.39 7.48
N ASN A 356 -37.23 15.99 8.56
CA ASN A 356 -38.20 15.34 9.44
C ASN A 356 -39.58 15.19 8.79
N ASN A 357 -40.07 13.95 8.70
CA ASN A 357 -41.40 13.62 8.15
C ASN A 357 -41.66 14.26 6.77
N SER A 358 -40.65 14.23 5.89
CA SER A 358 -40.78 14.82 4.55
C SER A 358 -41.95 14.24 3.76
N LYS A 359 -42.70 15.11 3.09
CA LYS A 359 -43.83 14.74 2.23
C LYS A 359 -43.40 14.33 0.81
N LYS A 360 -42.17 14.65 0.42
CA LYS A 360 -41.60 14.42 -0.91
C LYS A 360 -40.16 13.93 -0.79
N VAL A 361 -39.62 13.42 -1.90
CA VAL A 361 -38.17 13.24 -2.01
C VAL A 361 -37.49 14.60 -1.80
N LYS A 362 -36.42 14.63 -1.01
CA LYS A 362 -35.63 15.84 -0.75
C LYS A 362 -34.21 15.65 -1.26
N ILE A 363 -33.72 16.59 -2.04
CA ILE A 363 -32.33 16.62 -2.51
C ILE A 363 -31.70 17.92 -2.03
N LEU A 364 -30.75 17.82 -1.10
CA LEU A 364 -30.08 18.94 -0.48
C LEU A 364 -28.65 19.03 -1.00
N PHE A 365 -28.31 20.15 -1.64
CA PHE A 365 -26.95 20.50 -2.03
C PHE A 365 -26.39 21.49 -1.00
N LEU A 366 -25.43 21.04 -0.20
CA LEU A 366 -24.86 21.83 0.88
C LEU A 366 -23.58 22.53 0.39
N THR A 367 -23.39 23.78 0.80
CA THR A 367 -22.18 24.57 0.58
C THR A 367 -21.96 25.54 1.74
N GLY A 368 -20.94 26.39 1.62
CA GLY A 368 -20.55 27.33 2.67
C GLY A 368 -19.72 26.70 3.79
N ASN A 369 -19.36 27.54 4.76
CA ASN A 369 -18.38 27.23 5.80
C ASN A 369 -19.01 27.01 7.18
N ASN A 370 -20.33 27.20 7.33
CA ASN A 370 -21.02 26.98 8.60
C ASN A 370 -21.38 25.50 8.76
N ASP A 371 -21.30 25.01 9.99
CA ASP A 371 -21.76 23.66 10.33
C ASP A 371 -23.29 23.60 10.24
N PHE A 372 -23.80 22.67 9.43
CA PHE A 372 -25.21 22.29 9.45
C PHE A 372 -25.50 21.43 10.67
N THR A 373 -26.72 21.48 11.19
CA THR A 373 -27.10 20.79 12.43
C THR A 373 -28.45 20.12 12.31
N THR A 374 -28.69 19.12 13.17
CA THR A 374 -30.04 18.71 13.55
C THR A 374 -30.16 18.72 15.06
N ILE A 375 -31.11 19.48 15.59
CA ILE A 375 -31.23 19.73 17.04
C ILE A 375 -32.39 18.98 17.71
N ASN A 376 -33.31 18.42 16.92
CA ASN A 376 -34.37 17.51 17.36
C ASN A 376 -34.22 16.13 16.73
N PRO A 377 -34.80 15.08 17.33
CA PRO A 377 -34.94 13.79 16.65
C PRO A 377 -35.74 13.95 15.36
N VAL A 378 -35.25 13.40 14.26
CA VAL A 378 -35.93 13.44 12.95
C VAL A 378 -36.37 12.04 12.54
N ASN A 379 -37.52 11.97 11.86
CA ASN A 379 -38.04 10.75 11.27
C ASN A 379 -37.79 10.75 9.75
N LEU A 380 -37.02 9.78 9.27
CA LEU A 380 -36.79 9.54 7.85
C LEU A 380 -37.92 8.65 7.31
N ASN A 381 -38.91 9.25 6.66
CA ASN A 381 -40.07 8.57 6.08
C ASN A 381 -40.15 8.65 4.55
N ASN A 382 -39.17 9.28 3.90
CA ASN A 382 -39.08 9.44 2.45
C ASN A 382 -37.63 9.25 2.00
N THR A 383 -37.36 9.42 0.70
CA THR A 383 -35.98 9.47 0.18
C THR A 383 -35.40 10.85 0.45
N ILE A 384 -34.31 10.90 1.23
CA ILE A 384 -33.54 12.09 1.53
C ILE A 384 -32.15 11.90 0.92
N ILE A 385 -31.68 12.85 0.13
CA ILE A 385 -30.38 12.85 -0.54
C ILE A 385 -29.65 14.12 -0.12
N ILE A 386 -28.43 13.98 0.41
CA ILE A 386 -27.62 15.10 0.90
C ILE A 386 -26.24 15.03 0.25
N ILE A 387 -25.85 16.11 -0.43
CA ILE A 387 -24.62 16.15 -1.23
C ILE A 387 -23.86 17.43 -0.90
N GLY A 388 -22.57 17.34 -0.59
CA GLY A 388 -21.69 18.51 -0.61
C GLY A 388 -21.53 18.99 -2.05
N LYS A 389 -22.02 20.19 -2.36
CA LYS A 389 -22.19 20.72 -3.72
C LYS A 389 -20.93 20.61 -4.58
N TYR A 390 -19.76 20.86 -4.01
CA TYR A 390 -18.49 20.88 -4.73
C TYR A 390 -17.58 19.73 -4.30
N SER A 391 -17.01 18.96 -5.22
CA SER A 391 -16.17 17.79 -4.89
C SER A 391 -14.94 18.09 -4.03
N ASP A 392 -14.43 19.32 -4.12
CA ASP A 392 -13.28 19.85 -3.38
C ASP A 392 -13.64 20.42 -2.00
N SER A 393 -14.92 20.44 -1.64
CA SER A 393 -15.43 20.95 -0.36
C SER A 393 -16.34 19.93 0.31
N LYS A 394 -16.14 19.70 1.61
CA LYS A 394 -16.96 18.78 2.42
C LYS A 394 -17.68 19.57 3.51
N PRO A 395 -18.89 20.11 3.24
CA PRO A 395 -19.72 20.74 4.26
C PRO A 395 -19.91 19.83 5.47
N VAL A 396 -19.93 20.43 6.65
CA VAL A 396 -20.04 19.71 7.91
C VAL A 396 -21.50 19.59 8.31
N ILE A 397 -21.93 18.39 8.69
CA ILE A 397 -23.20 18.18 9.40
C ILE A 397 -22.87 17.65 10.79
N LYS A 398 -23.33 18.37 11.81
CA LYS A 398 -23.14 18.06 13.23
C LYS A 398 -24.49 17.73 13.88
N PRO A 399 -25.01 16.51 13.70
CA PRO A 399 -26.27 16.10 14.31
C PRO A 399 -26.09 15.97 15.83
N SER A 400 -27.03 16.51 16.60
CA SER A 400 -27.03 16.38 18.08
C SER A 400 -28.13 15.45 18.59
N ARG A 401 -28.98 14.95 17.68
CA ARG A 401 -30.10 14.05 17.95
C ARG A 401 -30.20 13.00 16.84
N VAL A 402 -30.88 11.90 17.18
CA VAL A 402 -31.01 10.71 16.35
C VAL A 402 -31.88 10.91 15.12
N TRP A 403 -31.49 10.27 14.01
CA TRP A 403 -32.24 10.16 12.78
C TRP A 403 -32.87 8.76 12.71
N LYS A 404 -34.18 8.69 12.92
CA LYS A 404 -34.94 7.44 13.01
C LYS A 404 -35.34 6.96 11.62
N THR A 405 -34.99 5.72 11.28
CA THR A 405 -35.39 5.11 10.01
C THR A 405 -36.82 4.59 10.07
N VAL A 406 -37.73 5.24 9.33
CA VAL A 406 -39.16 4.89 9.28
C VAL A 406 -39.48 4.18 7.97
N SER A 407 -39.24 4.85 6.84
CA SER A 407 -39.43 4.33 5.49
C SER A 407 -38.59 5.15 4.49
N GLY A 408 -38.33 4.60 3.31
CA GLY A 408 -37.57 5.31 2.27
C GLY A 408 -36.05 5.12 2.37
N ASN A 409 -35.29 6.15 2.01
CA ASN A 409 -33.84 6.06 1.82
C ASN A 409 -33.13 7.29 2.42
N ILE A 410 -31.87 7.13 2.83
CA ILE A 410 -30.96 8.23 3.10
C ILE A 410 -29.65 8.01 2.35
N PHE A 411 -29.31 8.95 1.47
CA PHE A 411 -28.07 8.95 0.69
C PHE A 411 -27.24 10.18 1.04
N ILE A 412 -25.99 9.97 1.40
CA ILE A 412 -25.07 11.05 1.83
C ILE A 412 -23.80 10.95 0.99
N LYS A 413 -23.44 12.02 0.27
CA LYS A 413 -22.24 12.10 -0.56
C LYS A 413 -21.40 13.33 -0.25
N ASN A 414 -20.08 13.17 -0.12
CA ASN A 414 -19.15 14.30 -0.01
C ASN A 414 -19.49 15.24 1.16
N ILE A 415 -19.81 14.66 2.32
CA ILE A 415 -20.14 15.37 3.55
C ILE A 415 -19.13 14.99 4.64
N HIS A 416 -18.82 15.94 5.52
CA HIS A 416 -18.19 15.64 6.81
C HIS A 416 -19.28 15.49 7.88
N LEU A 417 -19.55 14.26 8.32
CA LEU A 417 -20.42 13.97 9.45
C LEU A 417 -19.62 14.05 10.76
N ASP A 418 -19.81 15.11 11.53
CA ASP A 418 -19.20 15.27 12.85
C ASP A 418 -20.13 14.68 13.93
N MET A 419 -19.76 13.52 14.47
CA MET A 419 -20.55 12.80 15.48
C MET A 419 -20.23 13.25 16.92
N SER A 420 -19.43 14.30 17.12
CA SER A 420 -18.96 14.72 18.45
C SER A 420 -20.05 15.13 19.44
N SER A 421 -21.24 15.47 18.95
CA SER A 421 -22.39 15.81 19.80
C SER A 421 -23.04 14.59 20.48
N PHE A 422 -22.70 13.35 20.07
CA PHE A 422 -23.21 12.13 20.70
C PHE A 422 -22.30 11.68 21.84
N THR A 423 -22.42 12.34 22.99
CA THR A 423 -21.49 12.21 24.12
C THR A 423 -21.84 11.10 25.10
N THR A 424 -23.04 10.53 25.03
CA THR A 424 -23.47 9.44 25.95
C THR A 424 -23.84 8.18 25.19
N ASP A 425 -23.60 7.02 25.80
CA ASP A 425 -24.13 5.75 25.30
C ASP A 425 -25.66 5.85 25.11
N GLY A 426 -26.18 5.29 24.01
CA GLY A 426 -27.60 5.40 23.68
C GLY A 426 -27.97 6.55 22.75
N GLN A 427 -27.03 7.46 22.47
CA GLN A 427 -27.19 8.49 21.45
C GLN A 427 -26.57 8.02 20.14
N TYR A 428 -27.38 7.94 19.09
CA TYR A 428 -26.96 7.39 17.81
C TYR A 428 -27.19 8.42 16.71
N PHE A 429 -26.35 8.39 15.67
CA PHE A 429 -26.65 9.12 14.45
C PHE A 429 -27.93 8.57 13.82
N ASN A 430 -27.98 7.26 13.56
CA ASN A 430 -29.11 6.61 12.92
C ASN A 430 -29.58 5.39 13.72
N ASN A 431 -30.90 5.17 13.80
CA ASN A 431 -31.43 3.97 14.45
C ASN A 431 -32.77 3.50 13.86
N SER A 432 -33.11 2.22 14.09
CA SER A 432 -34.42 1.66 13.74
C SER A 432 -35.55 2.38 14.49
N ASN A 433 -36.61 2.79 13.77
CA ASN A 433 -37.79 3.34 14.43
C ASN A 433 -38.65 2.22 15.04
N THR A 434 -38.80 2.25 16.37
CA THR A 434 -39.55 1.23 17.13
C THR A 434 -41.07 1.18 16.87
N SER A 435 -41.59 2.06 16.03
CA SER A 435 -43.02 2.22 15.75
C SER A 435 -43.34 2.19 14.26
N SER A 436 -42.36 1.93 13.38
CA SER A 436 -42.60 1.82 11.94
C SER A 436 -43.32 0.52 11.58
N ALA A 437 -44.21 0.57 10.58
CA ALA A 437 -44.89 -0.58 9.99
C ALA A 437 -44.19 -1.14 8.74
N THR A 438 -43.11 -0.52 8.26
CA THR A 438 -42.39 -0.90 7.05
C THR A 438 -40.88 -0.86 7.24
N ASP A 439 -40.16 -1.73 6.53
CA ASP A 439 -38.70 -1.70 6.44
C ASP A 439 -38.19 -0.43 5.76
N PHE A 440 -37.08 0.10 6.28
CA PHE A 440 -36.34 1.17 5.62
C PHE A 440 -35.52 0.59 4.47
N THR A 441 -35.46 1.29 3.35
CA THR A 441 -34.91 0.73 2.12
C THR A 441 -33.39 0.79 2.09
N ALA A 442 -32.78 1.96 2.25
CA ALA A 442 -31.32 2.06 2.15
C ALA A 442 -30.70 3.21 2.96
N LEU A 443 -29.56 2.91 3.60
CA LEU A 443 -28.60 3.87 4.14
C LEU A 443 -27.32 3.79 3.29
N ILE A 444 -27.00 4.85 2.56
CA ILE A 444 -25.80 4.93 1.72
C ILE A 444 -24.97 6.15 2.11
N ILE A 445 -23.69 5.92 2.45
CA ILE A 445 -22.70 6.96 2.73
C ILE A 445 -21.53 6.75 1.75
N ASP A 446 -21.22 7.77 0.96
CA ASP A 446 -20.21 7.68 -0.10
C ASP A 446 -19.29 8.91 -0.12
N GLU A 447 -17.98 8.73 -0.26
CA GLU A 447 -17.01 9.84 -0.35
C GLU A 447 -17.07 10.81 0.85
N CYS A 448 -17.39 10.31 2.04
CA CYS A 448 -17.59 11.13 3.24
C CYS A 448 -16.39 11.09 4.20
N LYS A 449 -16.38 12.03 5.14
CA LYS A 449 -15.61 11.95 6.39
C LYS A 449 -16.59 11.76 7.55
N ILE A 450 -16.32 10.85 8.47
CA ILE A 450 -17.08 10.69 9.71
C ILE A 450 -16.11 10.82 10.88
N SER A 451 -16.30 11.84 11.71
CA SER A 451 -15.41 12.12 12.85
C SER A 451 -16.07 11.81 14.18
N ASP A 452 -15.27 11.43 15.16
CA ASP A 452 -15.64 11.23 16.57
C ASP A 452 -16.76 10.18 16.76
N VAL A 453 -16.63 9.04 16.09
CA VAL A 453 -17.55 7.91 16.23
C VAL A 453 -17.35 7.27 17.61
N LYS A 454 -18.17 7.71 18.58
CA LYS A 454 -18.26 7.15 19.93
C LYS A 454 -19.37 6.11 20.10
N ASN A 455 -20.39 6.22 19.26
CA ASN A 455 -21.54 5.34 19.19
C ASN A 455 -21.70 4.82 17.75
N PRO A 456 -22.41 3.69 17.55
CA PRO A 456 -22.64 3.16 16.21
C PRO A 456 -23.23 4.20 15.24
N ILE A 457 -22.79 4.16 13.99
CA ILE A 457 -23.35 4.95 12.89
C ILE A 457 -24.82 4.55 12.69
N TYR A 458 -25.09 3.24 12.76
CA TYR A 458 -26.43 2.67 12.82
C TYR A 458 -26.57 1.72 14.00
N GLN A 459 -27.68 1.86 14.73
CA GLN A 459 -28.08 0.97 15.82
C GLN A 459 -29.50 0.43 15.59
N ASP A 460 -29.67 -0.89 15.59
CA ASP A 460 -30.98 -1.50 15.79
C ASP A 460 -31.32 -1.45 17.30
N THR A 461 -32.46 -0.83 17.65
CA THR A 461 -32.86 -0.56 19.04
C THR A 461 -33.62 -1.69 19.72
N ALA A 462 -33.68 -2.89 19.12
CA ALA A 462 -34.16 -4.14 19.71
C ALA A 462 -35.51 -4.06 20.44
N LYS A 463 -36.59 -4.35 19.70
CA LYS A 463 -37.87 -4.84 20.24
C LYS A 463 -38.39 -5.97 19.34
N ASP A 464 -39.31 -6.77 19.86
CA ASP A 464 -39.92 -7.88 19.11
C ASP A 464 -40.56 -7.36 17.80
N ASN A 465 -40.21 -7.99 16.67
CA ASN A 465 -40.79 -7.74 15.34
C ASN A 465 -40.62 -6.32 14.76
N LEU A 466 -39.53 -5.62 15.09
CA LEU A 466 -39.23 -4.34 14.44
C LEU A 466 -38.81 -4.50 12.98
N ASN A 467 -39.14 -3.47 12.21
CA ASN A 467 -38.67 -3.29 10.83
C ASN A 467 -37.23 -2.76 10.84
N GLY A 468 -36.41 -3.29 9.92
CA GLY A 468 -34.97 -3.02 9.86
C GLY A 468 -34.59 -2.15 8.65
N ILE A 469 -33.34 -2.29 8.20
CA ILE A 469 -32.85 -1.66 6.97
C ILE A 469 -32.50 -2.74 5.95
N ASN A 470 -32.99 -2.60 4.71
CA ASN A 470 -32.71 -3.56 3.65
C ASN A 470 -31.26 -3.52 3.14
N THR A 471 -30.77 -2.32 2.81
CA THR A 471 -29.43 -2.11 2.25
C THR A 471 -28.63 -1.10 3.07
N ILE A 472 -27.41 -1.46 3.44
CA ILE A 472 -26.44 -0.55 4.06
C ILE A 472 -25.17 -0.54 3.20
N ILE A 473 -24.78 0.64 2.73
CA ILE A 473 -23.56 0.83 1.93
C ILE A 473 -22.75 1.97 2.55
N ILE A 474 -21.51 1.68 2.90
CA ILE A 474 -20.51 2.70 3.26
C ILE A 474 -19.33 2.51 2.33
N ASN A 475 -19.10 3.51 1.49
CA ASN A 475 -18.13 3.45 0.44
C ASN A 475 -17.24 4.69 0.44
N ARG A 476 -15.98 4.53 0.06
CA ARG A 476 -15.02 5.64 -0.10
C ARG A 476 -14.98 6.62 1.09
N THR A 477 -15.18 6.13 2.31
CA THR A 477 -15.41 6.98 3.47
C THR A 477 -14.28 6.83 4.48
N ARG A 478 -13.85 7.96 5.06
CA ARG A 478 -12.86 8.00 6.14
C ARG A 478 -13.57 8.15 7.49
N ILE A 479 -13.31 7.24 8.42
CA ILE A 479 -14.06 7.08 9.68
C ILE A 479 -13.10 7.08 10.87
N MET A 480 -13.20 8.08 11.73
CA MET A 480 -12.46 8.14 13.00
C MET A 480 -13.28 7.53 14.12
N VAL A 481 -12.79 6.42 14.69
CA VAL A 481 -13.39 5.75 15.84
C VAL A 481 -12.72 6.25 17.13
N ASN A 482 -13.54 6.70 18.07
CA ASN A 482 -13.08 7.30 19.32
C ASN A 482 -13.74 6.68 20.57
N ALA A 483 -14.09 5.40 20.48
CA ALA A 483 -14.60 4.62 21.61
C ALA A 483 -14.23 3.14 21.50
N ASP A 484 -13.98 2.53 22.64
CA ASP A 484 -13.66 1.11 22.77
C ASP A 484 -14.93 0.23 22.76
N ASN A 485 -14.79 -0.98 22.25
CA ASN A 485 -15.79 -2.03 22.17
C ASN A 485 -17.10 -1.60 21.48
N LYS A 486 -17.00 -0.87 20.37
CA LYS A 486 -18.16 -0.45 19.56
C LYS A 486 -18.17 -1.12 18.18
N ALA A 487 -19.37 -1.41 17.68
CA ALA A 487 -19.59 -1.77 16.29
C ALA A 487 -20.01 -0.53 15.49
N LEU A 488 -19.51 -0.35 14.27
CA LEU A 488 -19.95 0.75 13.40
C LEU A 488 -21.42 0.58 13.00
N ILE A 489 -21.80 -0.64 12.63
CA ILE A 489 -23.16 -1.06 12.32
C ILE A 489 -23.57 -2.11 13.35
N HIS A 490 -24.49 -1.74 14.23
CA HIS A 490 -24.86 -2.58 15.36
C HIS A 490 -26.32 -3.03 15.23
N LEU A 491 -26.50 -4.26 14.74
CA LEU A 491 -27.82 -4.92 14.72
C LEU A 491 -28.24 -5.40 16.12
N TYR A 492 -27.32 -5.29 17.09
CA TYR A 492 -27.51 -5.57 18.50
C TYR A 492 -28.23 -6.91 18.70
N THR A 493 -29.25 -6.98 19.54
CA THR A 493 -30.01 -8.18 19.84
C THR A 493 -31.33 -8.24 19.08
N THR A 494 -31.40 -7.71 17.85
CA THR A 494 -32.63 -7.77 17.06
C THR A 494 -33.06 -9.23 16.85
N LYS A 495 -34.37 -9.48 17.00
CA LYS A 495 -34.99 -10.79 16.74
C LYS A 495 -35.48 -10.91 15.30
N ASN A 496 -35.34 -9.88 14.48
CA ASN A 496 -35.77 -9.90 13.10
C ASN A 496 -34.60 -9.53 12.18
N LEU A 497 -33.90 -10.53 11.68
CA LEU A 497 -32.83 -10.33 10.70
C LEU A 497 -33.33 -10.33 9.25
N ALA A 498 -34.60 -10.70 9.02
CA ALA A 498 -35.16 -10.78 7.68
C ALA A 498 -35.02 -9.48 6.87
N PRO A 499 -35.14 -8.26 7.43
CA PRO A 499 -35.00 -7.03 6.67
C PRO A 499 -33.63 -6.88 6.00
N TYR A 500 -32.55 -7.30 6.65
CA TYR A 500 -31.17 -7.04 6.22
C TYR A 500 -30.78 -7.93 5.03
N LYS A 501 -30.66 -7.34 3.84
CA LYS A 501 -30.38 -8.05 2.58
C LYS A 501 -28.99 -7.78 2.02
N LYS A 502 -28.51 -6.53 2.11
CA LYS A 502 -27.22 -6.13 1.53
C LYS A 502 -26.42 -5.28 2.51
N PHE A 503 -25.15 -5.65 2.68
CA PHE A 503 -24.15 -4.85 3.38
C PHE A 503 -22.92 -4.71 2.49
N ALA A 504 -22.57 -3.48 2.11
CA ALA A 504 -21.31 -3.19 1.43
C ALA A 504 -20.49 -2.19 2.23
N PHE A 505 -19.27 -2.56 2.57
CA PHE A 505 -18.31 -1.73 3.27
C PHE A 505 -17.02 -1.75 2.46
N THR A 506 -16.88 -0.81 1.54
CA THR A 506 -15.85 -0.88 0.50
C THR A 506 -15.01 0.39 0.40
N ASN A 507 -13.71 0.22 0.14
CA ASN A 507 -12.80 1.32 -0.09
C ASN A 507 -12.77 2.37 1.05
N ASN A 508 -12.93 1.95 2.31
CA ASN A 508 -12.99 2.87 3.46
C ASN A 508 -11.70 2.87 4.26
N ILE A 509 -11.40 4.01 4.88
CA ILE A 509 -10.37 4.11 5.93
C ILE A 509 -11.09 4.16 7.28
N VAL A 510 -10.83 3.20 8.16
CA VAL A 510 -11.32 3.20 9.54
C VAL A 510 -10.12 3.30 10.45
N TYR A 511 -10.04 4.30 11.30
CA TYR A 511 -8.86 4.53 12.12
C TYR A 511 -9.20 5.00 13.52
N SER A 512 -8.29 4.71 14.46
CA SER A 512 -8.28 5.32 15.78
C SER A 512 -6.87 5.72 16.18
N LYS A 513 -6.77 6.77 16.99
CA LYS A 513 -5.50 7.27 17.52
C LYS A 513 -4.82 6.25 18.43
N THR A 514 -5.61 5.54 19.23
CA THR A 514 -5.14 4.45 20.09
C THR A 514 -5.83 3.15 19.71
N PRO A 515 -5.17 1.99 19.89
CA PRO A 515 -5.80 0.70 19.67
C PRO A 515 -7.10 0.49 20.46
N TYR A 516 -8.19 0.16 19.78
CA TYR A 516 -9.49 -0.17 20.36
C TYR A 516 -10.00 -1.53 19.90
N VAL A 517 -10.79 -2.17 20.77
CA VAL A 517 -11.72 -3.23 20.36
C VAL A 517 -12.82 -2.61 19.52
N GLY A 518 -13.04 -3.13 18.33
CA GLY A 518 -14.14 -2.67 17.49
C GLY A 518 -14.58 -3.72 16.49
N GLN A 519 -15.72 -3.43 15.86
CA GLN A 519 -16.35 -4.31 14.88
C GLN A 519 -16.92 -3.46 13.74
N ILE A 520 -17.07 -4.04 12.56
CA ILE A 520 -17.69 -3.38 11.42
C ILE A 520 -19.21 -3.59 11.48
N LEU A 521 -19.65 -4.85 11.48
CA LEU A 521 -21.06 -5.22 11.60
C LEU A 521 -21.23 -6.31 12.65
N ASN A 522 -22.08 -6.06 13.64
CA ASN A 522 -22.31 -7.00 14.74
C ASN A 522 -23.80 -7.25 15.00
N TRP A 523 -24.16 -8.53 15.10
CA TRP A 523 -25.43 -9.02 15.62
C TRP A 523 -25.19 -10.00 16.78
N GLY A 524 -25.92 -9.86 17.88
CA GLY A 524 -25.89 -10.74 19.03
C GLY A 524 -26.93 -11.86 18.92
N LEU A 525 -26.48 -13.11 18.97
CA LEU A 525 -27.31 -14.31 18.91
C LEU A 525 -28.48 -14.24 19.92
N GLN A 526 -29.69 -14.56 19.44
CA GLN A 526 -30.91 -14.64 20.24
C GLN A 526 -31.39 -16.09 20.37
N THR A 527 -32.22 -16.37 21.37
CA THR A 527 -32.86 -17.69 21.55
C THR A 527 -33.88 -17.97 20.45
N ASP A 528 -34.69 -16.98 20.10
CA ASP A 528 -35.71 -17.05 19.05
C ASP A 528 -35.58 -15.82 18.16
N PHE A 529 -35.50 -16.02 16.84
CA PHE A 529 -35.34 -14.95 15.86
C PHE A 529 -35.75 -15.38 14.45
N THR A 530 -36.19 -14.41 13.64
CA THR A 530 -36.35 -14.62 12.20
C THR A 530 -34.98 -14.51 11.53
N GLU A 531 -34.56 -15.57 10.85
CA GLU A 531 -33.30 -15.61 10.10
C GLU A 531 -33.24 -14.55 8.99
N GLY A 532 -32.05 -13.99 8.79
CA GLY A 532 -31.77 -13.10 7.66
C GLY A 532 -31.26 -13.85 6.43
N ASN A 533 -30.98 -13.12 5.36
CA ASN A 533 -30.17 -13.63 4.25
C ASN A 533 -29.34 -12.46 3.71
N LEU A 534 -28.22 -12.18 4.37
CA LEU A 534 -27.40 -11.00 4.13
C LEU A 534 -26.30 -11.32 3.11
N THR A 535 -26.24 -10.55 2.03
CA THR A 535 -25.07 -10.49 1.15
C THR A 535 -24.12 -9.41 1.65
N ALA A 536 -22.98 -9.82 2.20
CA ALA A 536 -21.98 -8.92 2.76
C ALA A 536 -20.73 -8.82 1.87
N ILE A 537 -20.30 -7.60 1.56
CA ILE A 537 -19.07 -7.29 0.81
C ILE A 537 -18.24 -6.33 1.66
N ILE A 538 -17.06 -6.77 2.09
CA ILE A 538 -16.11 -5.96 2.87
C ILE A 538 -14.78 -5.99 2.13
N SER A 539 -14.50 -5.02 1.25
CA SER A 539 -13.32 -5.08 0.40
C SER A 539 -12.57 -3.78 0.26
N ASN A 540 -11.26 -3.87 0.05
CA ASN A 540 -10.38 -2.71 -0.14
C ASN A 540 -10.47 -1.70 1.01
N ASN A 541 -10.70 -2.12 2.25
CA ASN A 541 -10.67 -1.20 3.39
C ASN A 541 -9.28 -1.18 4.04
N THR A 542 -8.88 -0.04 4.59
CA THR A 542 -7.74 0.06 5.50
C THR A 542 -8.27 0.32 6.91
N VAL A 543 -8.06 -0.63 7.83
CA VAL A 543 -8.50 -0.58 9.22
C VAL A 543 -7.28 -0.45 10.11
N ILE A 544 -7.15 0.67 10.82
CA ILE A 544 -5.99 1.06 11.61
C ILE A 544 -6.39 1.11 13.08
N ASN A 545 -5.66 0.39 13.93
CA ASN A 545 -5.82 0.40 15.39
C ASN A 545 -7.21 -0.04 15.88
N ILE A 546 -7.99 -0.75 15.07
CA ILE A 546 -9.21 -1.42 15.51
C ILE A 546 -8.96 -2.92 15.42
N ALA A 547 -9.01 -3.64 16.54
CA ALA A 547 -8.85 -5.10 16.56
C ALA A 547 -9.41 -5.69 17.86
N GLY A 548 -9.72 -6.99 17.91
CA GLY A 548 -10.04 -7.65 19.18
C GLY A 548 -10.84 -8.93 19.03
N ASN A 549 -11.11 -9.57 20.18
CA ASN A 549 -11.72 -10.91 20.20
C ASN A 549 -13.08 -10.95 19.50
N ASN A 550 -13.83 -9.85 19.53
CA ASN A 550 -15.07 -9.76 18.77
C ASN A 550 -14.78 -9.66 17.27
N PRO A 551 -15.44 -10.46 16.42
CA PRO A 551 -15.16 -10.45 15.00
C PRO A 551 -15.65 -9.17 14.34
N TYR A 552 -14.96 -8.72 13.28
CA TYR A 552 -15.37 -7.55 12.51
C TYR A 552 -16.75 -7.74 11.87
N PHE A 553 -17.06 -8.96 11.45
CA PHE A 553 -18.37 -9.31 10.90
C PHE A 553 -19.02 -10.45 11.67
N ARG A 554 -20.29 -10.28 12.08
CA ARG A 554 -21.10 -11.32 12.70
C ARG A 554 -22.53 -11.32 12.16
N HIS A 555 -23.00 -12.47 11.66
CA HIS A 555 -24.38 -12.66 11.19
C HIS A 555 -24.85 -14.13 11.36
N ASN A 556 -26.12 -14.45 11.06
CA ASN A 556 -26.65 -15.81 11.16
C ASN A 556 -26.60 -16.61 9.85
N LYS A 557 -26.89 -15.94 8.73
CA LYS A 557 -27.12 -16.57 7.41
C LYS A 557 -26.81 -15.61 6.26
N GLY A 558 -26.40 -16.16 5.12
CA GLY A 558 -26.16 -15.41 3.88
C GLY A 558 -24.82 -15.71 3.22
N SER A 559 -24.14 -14.68 2.71
CA SER A 559 -22.82 -14.77 2.09
C SER A 559 -21.89 -13.66 2.55
N LEU A 560 -20.57 -13.92 2.48
CA LEU A 560 -19.52 -12.97 2.81
C LEU A 560 -18.44 -13.00 1.74
N THR A 561 -18.14 -11.84 1.17
CA THR A 561 -16.89 -11.57 0.44
C THR A 561 -16.07 -10.58 1.26
N MET A 562 -14.89 -11.00 1.72
CA MET A 562 -13.95 -10.12 2.43
C MET A 562 -12.58 -10.22 1.80
N THR A 563 -12.20 -9.23 0.99
CA THR A 563 -10.98 -9.31 0.18
C THR A 563 -10.22 -7.99 0.09
N LYS A 564 -8.89 -8.09 -0.07
CA LYS A 564 -8.01 -6.94 -0.30
C LYS A 564 -8.07 -5.88 0.79
N ASN A 565 -8.45 -6.25 2.01
CA ASN A 565 -8.43 -5.33 3.15
C ASN A 565 -7.05 -5.35 3.82
N ILE A 566 -6.68 -4.24 4.46
CA ILE A 566 -5.53 -4.14 5.37
C ILE A 566 -6.08 -3.94 6.77
N PHE A 567 -5.75 -4.84 7.69
CA PHE A 567 -5.98 -4.72 9.12
C PHE A 567 -4.64 -4.48 9.80
N TYR A 568 -4.40 -3.25 10.22
CA TYR A 568 -3.16 -2.78 10.81
C TYR A 568 -3.39 -2.40 12.27
N VAL A 569 -2.51 -2.85 13.16
CA VAL A 569 -2.49 -2.41 14.54
C VAL A 569 -1.07 -2.02 14.91
N ASP A 570 -0.91 -0.82 15.47
CA ASP A 570 0.35 -0.36 16.01
C ASP A 570 0.81 -1.27 17.17
N SER A 571 2.12 -1.43 17.30
CA SER A 571 2.82 -2.39 18.14
C SER A 571 2.53 -2.23 19.65
N SER A 572 1.37 -2.69 20.14
CA SER A 572 1.08 -2.78 21.60
C SER A 572 -0.23 -3.50 21.95
N PHE A 573 -0.97 -4.07 20.99
CA PHE A 573 -2.30 -4.61 21.26
C PHE A 573 -2.29 -6.13 21.53
N ALA A 574 -2.57 -6.53 22.78
CA ALA A 574 -2.51 -7.91 23.24
C ALA A 574 -3.87 -8.61 23.28
N LYS A 575 -4.60 -8.61 22.16
CA LYS A 575 -5.84 -9.38 22.01
C LYS A 575 -5.84 -10.11 20.68
N ASN A 576 -6.39 -11.33 20.68
CA ASN A 576 -6.67 -12.04 19.44
C ASN A 576 -7.68 -11.24 18.61
N SER A 577 -7.62 -11.38 17.29
CA SER A 577 -8.51 -10.68 16.38
C SER A 577 -9.08 -11.62 15.34
N ASN A 578 -10.36 -11.45 14.99
CA ASN A 578 -11.11 -12.41 14.18
C ASN A 578 -11.79 -11.67 13.03
N LEU A 579 -11.66 -12.17 11.79
CA LEU A 579 -12.27 -11.48 10.65
C LEU A 579 -13.80 -11.62 10.64
N TYR A 580 -14.31 -12.83 10.81
CA TYR A 580 -15.76 -13.07 10.77
C TYR A 580 -16.24 -14.15 11.75
N THR A 581 -17.55 -14.21 11.95
CA THR A 581 -18.23 -15.40 12.49
C THR A 581 -19.66 -15.49 11.95
N TYR A 582 -20.14 -16.70 11.78
CA TYR A 582 -21.56 -16.98 11.66
C TYR A 582 -22.02 -17.80 12.85
N VAL A 583 -23.12 -17.39 13.48
CA VAL A 583 -23.64 -18.04 14.70
C VAL A 583 -25.12 -18.36 14.57
N GLY A 584 -25.53 -19.50 15.12
CA GLY A 584 -26.91 -19.97 15.12
C GLY A 584 -27.26 -20.70 16.42
N ASN A 585 -28.41 -21.38 16.43
CA ASN A 585 -28.81 -22.25 17.52
C ASN A 585 -29.56 -23.47 16.97
N ASP A 586 -29.95 -24.41 17.84
CA ASP A 586 -30.58 -25.67 17.42
C ASP A 586 -31.86 -25.49 16.60
N THR A 587 -32.61 -24.41 16.83
CA THR A 587 -33.84 -24.07 16.09
C THR A 587 -33.58 -23.24 14.82
N HIS A 588 -32.44 -22.56 14.76
CA HIS A 588 -32.03 -21.67 13.67
C HIS A 588 -30.57 -21.97 13.29
N PRO A 589 -30.31 -23.11 12.63
CA PRO A 589 -28.96 -23.51 12.27
C PRO A 589 -28.36 -22.54 11.25
N VAL A 590 -27.04 -22.36 11.31
CA VAL A 590 -26.32 -21.52 10.34
C VAL A 590 -26.42 -22.12 8.94
N SER A 591 -26.81 -21.28 7.98
CA SER A 591 -26.85 -21.60 6.57
C SER A 591 -26.08 -20.54 5.79
N VAL A 592 -24.97 -20.91 5.17
CA VAL A 592 -24.11 -19.97 4.44
C VAL A 592 -23.79 -20.57 3.09
N THR A 593 -24.09 -19.82 2.02
CA THR A 593 -23.92 -20.30 0.64
C THR A 593 -22.53 -20.04 0.12
N THR A 594 -21.86 -18.97 0.56
CA THR A 594 -20.53 -18.59 0.08
C THR A 594 -19.79 -17.78 1.15
N VAL A 595 -18.56 -18.18 1.46
CA VAL A 595 -17.61 -17.41 2.27
C VAL A 595 -16.31 -17.31 1.47
N ASP A 596 -16.06 -16.13 0.92
CA ASP A 596 -14.86 -15.80 0.15
C ASP A 596 -14.03 -14.78 0.93
N VAL A 597 -13.21 -15.28 1.86
CA VAL A 597 -12.29 -14.46 2.66
C VAL A 597 -10.88 -14.79 2.21
N LYS A 598 -10.26 -13.88 1.46
CA LYS A 598 -8.92 -14.11 0.90
C LYS A 598 -8.22 -12.80 0.63
N ASP A 599 -6.92 -12.86 0.40
CA ASP A 599 -6.12 -11.68 0.01
C ASP A 599 -6.33 -10.52 1.01
N ASN A 600 -6.44 -10.80 2.30
CA ASN A 600 -6.47 -9.77 3.33
C ASN A 600 -5.11 -9.72 4.00
N ILE A 601 -4.61 -8.52 4.22
CA ILE A 601 -3.37 -8.26 4.93
C ILE A 601 -3.71 -8.02 6.39
N VAL A 602 -3.09 -8.77 7.27
CA VAL A 602 -3.14 -8.53 8.72
C VAL A 602 -1.74 -8.21 9.20
N TYR A 603 -1.61 -7.21 10.06
CA TYR A 603 -0.32 -6.80 10.61
C TYR A 603 -0.45 -6.36 12.06
N GLY A 604 0.66 -6.53 12.79
CA GLY A 604 0.76 -6.16 14.18
C GLY A 604 0.13 -7.18 15.12
N LEU A 605 -0.20 -6.72 16.32
CA LEU A 605 -0.45 -7.47 17.56
C LEU A 605 0.83 -7.94 18.28
N THR A 606 0.70 -8.21 19.58
CA THR A 606 1.79 -8.79 20.38
C THR A 606 2.03 -10.26 20.03
N SER A 607 3.23 -10.77 20.34
CA SER A 607 3.65 -12.15 20.00
C SER A 607 2.73 -13.27 20.53
N ASN A 608 1.98 -12.99 21.59
CA ASN A 608 1.05 -13.96 22.20
C ASN A 608 -0.37 -13.88 21.62
N SER A 609 -0.62 -12.91 20.74
CA SER A 609 -1.92 -12.67 20.12
C SER A 609 -1.89 -13.09 18.66
N LYS A 610 -3.05 -13.52 18.15
CA LYS A 610 -3.16 -14.06 16.78
C LYS A 610 -4.32 -13.42 16.03
N TRP A 611 -4.13 -13.32 14.72
CA TRP A 611 -5.18 -13.06 13.76
C TRP A 611 -5.81 -14.39 13.32
N TYR A 612 -7.13 -14.42 13.25
CA TYR A 612 -7.90 -15.58 12.84
C TYR A 612 -8.84 -15.20 11.70
N ASN A 613 -8.97 -16.09 10.72
CA ASN A 613 -9.97 -15.93 9.67
C ASN A 613 -11.38 -15.89 10.27
N TYR A 614 -11.68 -16.81 11.20
CA TYR A 614 -12.98 -16.86 11.85
C TYR A 614 -12.87 -17.03 13.36
N HIS A 615 -13.90 -16.59 14.08
CA HIS A 615 -13.98 -16.78 15.52
C HIS A 615 -14.19 -18.26 15.88
N SER A 616 -13.71 -18.69 17.05
CA SER A 616 -13.81 -20.09 17.50
C SER A 616 -15.24 -20.62 17.64
N ASN A 617 -16.21 -19.72 17.82
CA ASN A 617 -17.64 -20.04 17.88
C ASN A 617 -18.35 -20.01 16.50
N CYS A 618 -17.62 -19.98 15.40
CA CYS A 618 -18.23 -19.95 14.07
C CYS A 618 -18.89 -21.30 13.77
N ASP A 619 -20.22 -21.30 13.63
CA ASP A 619 -21.05 -22.48 13.36
C ASP A 619 -21.18 -22.78 11.86
N ALA A 620 -20.73 -21.88 10.98
CA ALA A 620 -20.71 -22.14 9.53
C ALA A 620 -19.86 -23.37 9.20
N SER A 621 -20.38 -24.21 8.30
CA SER A 621 -19.66 -25.33 7.71
C SER A 621 -18.61 -24.87 6.69
N ALA A 622 -18.92 -23.82 5.92
CA ALA A 622 -17.99 -23.16 5.01
C ALA A 622 -17.01 -22.27 5.79
N LYS A 623 -15.88 -22.85 6.19
CA LYS A 623 -14.76 -22.17 6.86
C LYS A 623 -13.59 -22.01 5.90
N VAL A 624 -12.91 -20.87 6.01
CA VAL A 624 -11.76 -20.53 5.18
C VAL A 624 -10.47 -20.88 5.92
N ASP A 625 -9.62 -21.68 5.28
CA ASP A 625 -8.27 -21.97 5.75
C ASP A 625 -7.26 -20.93 5.24
N PRO A 626 -6.18 -20.65 6.01
CA PRO A 626 -5.87 -21.23 7.31
C PRO A 626 -6.72 -20.61 8.44
N TYR A 627 -7.01 -21.37 9.49
CA TYR A 627 -7.70 -20.83 10.68
C TYR A 627 -6.97 -19.63 11.31
N VAL A 628 -5.63 -19.74 11.43
CA VAL A 628 -4.75 -18.69 11.93
C VAL A 628 -4.08 -18.02 10.73
N LEU A 629 -4.19 -16.70 10.67
CA LEU A 629 -3.55 -15.89 9.63
C LEU A 629 -2.09 -15.61 9.99
N THR A 630 -1.23 -15.63 8.98
CA THR A 630 0.16 -15.19 9.11
C THR A 630 0.21 -13.68 8.94
N PRO A 631 0.68 -12.92 9.95
CA PRO A 631 0.91 -11.48 9.80
C PRO A 631 1.87 -11.18 8.65
N HIS A 632 1.65 -10.04 8.00
CA HIS A 632 2.59 -9.52 7.02
C HIS A 632 3.96 -9.29 7.67
N ALA A 633 5.05 -9.59 6.95
CA ALA A 633 6.39 -9.62 7.53
C ALA A 633 6.89 -8.22 7.92
N THR A 634 6.50 -7.21 7.16
CA THR A 634 6.83 -5.78 7.36
C THR A 634 5.55 -4.98 7.53
N ALA A 635 5.66 -3.77 8.09
CA ALA A 635 4.51 -2.88 8.20
C ALA A 635 3.93 -2.58 6.79
N PRO A 636 2.65 -2.88 6.52
CA PRO A 636 2.04 -2.66 5.21
C PRO A 636 1.72 -1.17 4.95
N LEU A 637 1.82 -0.32 5.97
CA LEU A 637 1.62 1.10 5.87
C LEU A 637 2.46 1.85 6.90
N THR A 638 2.71 3.13 6.62
CA THR A 638 3.30 4.10 7.55
C THR A 638 2.28 5.20 7.80
N ILE A 639 1.90 5.41 9.06
CA ILE A 639 0.97 6.47 9.45
C ILE A 639 1.74 7.80 9.43
N THR A 640 1.30 8.76 8.63
CA THR A 640 1.91 10.09 8.51
C THR A 640 1.15 11.16 9.28
N ASP A 641 -0.16 10.98 9.47
CA ASP A 641 -0.99 11.79 10.37
C ASP A 641 -2.05 10.91 11.03
N VAL A 642 -1.82 10.59 12.31
CA VAL A 642 -2.72 9.74 13.10
C VAL A 642 -4.05 10.42 13.43
N GLU A 643 -4.08 11.76 13.54
CA GLU A 643 -5.29 12.52 13.88
C GLU A 643 -6.28 12.51 12.71
N ASN A 644 -5.76 12.56 11.48
CA ASN A 644 -6.57 12.56 10.27
C ASN A 644 -6.60 11.21 9.55
N GLY A 645 -5.95 10.17 10.08
CA GLY A 645 -5.91 8.84 9.49
C GLY A 645 -5.28 8.85 8.10
N ILE A 646 -4.22 9.64 7.93
CA ILE A 646 -3.41 9.72 6.70
C ILE A 646 -2.23 8.75 6.85
N PHE A 647 -1.99 7.98 5.81
CA PHE A 647 -0.94 6.98 5.77
C PHE A 647 -0.41 6.82 4.35
N VAL A 648 0.79 6.27 4.24
CA VAL A 648 1.38 5.84 2.98
C VAL A 648 1.44 4.33 2.97
N LEU A 649 0.96 3.70 1.91
CA LEU A 649 1.06 2.24 1.72
C LEU A 649 2.49 1.83 1.37
N ALA A 650 2.92 0.68 1.86
CA ALA A 650 4.16 0.07 1.41
C ALA A 650 4.06 -0.35 -0.07
N THR A 651 5.19 -0.38 -0.79
CA THR A 651 5.22 -0.61 -2.24
C THR A 651 4.64 -1.96 -2.69
N ASP A 652 4.72 -2.98 -1.83
CA ASP A 652 4.19 -4.31 -2.08
C ASP A 652 2.68 -4.43 -1.82
N MET A 653 2.03 -3.37 -1.31
CA MET A 653 0.59 -3.33 -1.03
C MET A 653 -0.25 -2.81 -2.20
N ASP A 654 0.30 -2.74 -3.42
CA ASP A 654 -0.46 -2.32 -4.60
C ASP A 654 -1.74 -3.18 -4.79
N GLY A 655 -2.88 -2.50 -4.94
CA GLY A 655 -4.20 -3.12 -5.03
C GLY A 655 -4.83 -3.60 -3.72
N TYR A 656 -4.19 -3.39 -2.56
CA TYR A 656 -4.73 -3.67 -1.22
C TYR A 656 -5.09 -2.38 -0.48
N GLY A 657 -6.02 -2.50 0.47
CA GLY A 657 -6.46 -1.38 1.29
C GLY A 657 -7.30 -0.38 0.51
N ALA A 658 -7.60 0.73 1.19
CA ALA A 658 -8.37 1.84 0.64
C ALA A 658 -7.51 2.73 -0.26
N ASN A 659 -8.10 3.14 -1.38
CA ASN A 659 -7.57 4.13 -2.31
C ASN A 659 -8.60 5.26 -2.44
N ILE A 660 -8.55 6.20 -1.49
CA ILE A 660 -9.45 7.37 -1.40
C ILE A 660 -8.69 8.67 -1.11
N GLU A 661 -7.39 8.66 -1.37
CA GLU A 661 -6.53 9.85 -1.31
C GLU A 661 -6.31 10.43 -2.69
#